data_AF-A0AAW0Z436-F1
#
_entry.id   AF-A0AAW0Z436-F1
#
_cell.length_a   1.000
_cell.length_b   1.000
_cell.length_c   1.000
_cell.angle_alpha   90.00
_cell.angle_beta   90.00
_cell.angle_gamma   90.00
#
_symmetry.space_group_name_H-M   'P 1'
#
loop_
_entity.id
_entity.type
_entity.pdbx_description
1 polymer ?
#
loop_
_entity_poly.entity_id
_entity_poly.type
_entity_poly.pdbx_seq_one_letter_code
_entity_poly.pdbx_strand_id
1 'polypeptide(L)'
;MSPPADGRMGKRESGTARILGSGASGVAELMVFHPVDTVAKRLMSNKASISTTGLNAVIFRSAATAPISQKFLSLFPGLGYAAGYKIAQRVYKFGGQPWFRDVIDKNGGDWFRSTFGKKTGGMLMHATAGSLTGIGEVVLLPLDVLKIKMQTNPDAIRGRGLLRLVTDEGVGALYRGWGWTMARNAPGSFALFGGSAVAKEHIFKLSDYSSATWGQNFVASIAGAVASITVAAPLDVVKTRIQNANFNSQVGGMTIIRDMIRQEGVGAFFKGLTPKILVVGPKLVFSYTLAQTLIPLFGKYGIANMSTQQVYIISASRTPIGSKDGSLSTLTAPQLGVVAVKHAIEKAAVKPERIEEIYLGNVVQAGVGQSPARQVGIGAGIPETTDATTINKVCASGLKAIGLATQNIQLGIRGVMIAGGFESMSQAPFLTPRHPPAFGHFETKDSLVVDGLFDVYNKVPMGNCAEHTAAKHNITREDQDDFCLSSYTRAEEAWANGLFEDEIAPVTVKTRKGDVIVKEDEDYKKLLKEKFRSIRPVFQKENGTVTAANASSLNDGASAVVLASGDVVEKEGLKPLAKILGYADAACAPIDFPTAPTLAVPVALERAGVSKDDIALWEFNEAFSVVGVAAERVLGLDRSKVNIKGGAVALGHPIGSSGCRIVVTLVHSLKKGEKGVAAICNGGGAASAIVIERL
;
A
#
# COMPACT_ATOMS: atom_id res chain seq x y z
N MET A 1 0.44 18.56 -21.34
CA MET A 1 1.25 18.88 -20.15
C MET A 1 0.48 18.37 -18.95
N SER A 2 1.10 17.52 -18.14
CA SER A 2 0.55 17.21 -16.82
C SER A 2 0.51 18.50 -15.99
N PRO A 3 -0.47 18.68 -15.10
CA PRO A 3 -0.41 19.79 -14.15
C PRO A 3 0.91 19.70 -13.37
N PRO A 4 1.64 20.82 -13.17
CA PRO A 4 2.70 20.85 -12.16
C PRO A 4 2.05 20.51 -10.81
N ALA A 5 2.74 19.70 -10.01
CA ALA A 5 2.35 19.50 -8.62
C ALA A 5 2.38 20.86 -7.93
N ASP A 6 1.24 21.31 -7.40
CA ASP A 6 1.24 22.50 -6.56
C ASP A 6 2.07 22.20 -5.31
N GLY A 7 3.15 22.95 -5.13
CA GLY A 7 4.06 22.84 -3.99
C GLY A 7 3.44 23.18 -2.64
N ARG A 8 2.13 23.49 -2.60
CA ARG A 8 1.41 23.85 -1.37
C ARG A 8 0.70 22.69 -0.66
N MET A 9 0.73 21.47 -1.19
CA MET A 9 0.22 20.28 -0.49
C MET A 9 1.24 19.13 -0.53
N GLY A 10 2.03 19.00 0.53
CA GLY A 10 3.13 18.03 0.68
C GLY A 10 2.74 16.54 0.78
N LYS A 11 1.63 16.10 0.19
CA LYS A 11 1.27 14.67 0.11
C LYS A 11 1.34 14.19 -1.34
N ARG A 12 2.16 13.17 -1.61
CA ARG A 12 2.15 12.45 -2.89
C ARG A 12 0.78 11.82 -3.08
N GLU A 13 -0.03 12.37 -3.99
CA GLU A 13 -1.31 11.78 -4.37
C GLU A 13 -1.13 10.37 -4.95
N SER A 14 -2.02 9.45 -4.58
CA SER A 14 -2.03 8.07 -5.08
C SER A 14 -2.10 8.02 -6.61
N GLY A 15 -1.32 7.14 -7.24
CA GLY A 15 -1.35 6.93 -8.69
C GLY A 15 -2.76 6.61 -9.22
N THR A 16 -3.56 5.90 -8.42
CA THR A 16 -4.95 5.56 -8.75
C THR A 16 -5.85 6.80 -8.78
N ALA A 17 -5.70 7.72 -7.81
CA ALA A 17 -6.48 8.96 -7.76
C ALA A 17 -6.21 9.84 -8.99
N ARG A 18 -4.95 9.87 -9.45
CA ARG A 18 -4.57 10.59 -10.68
C ARG A 18 -5.20 9.98 -11.93
N ILE A 19 -5.22 8.65 -12.03
CA ILE A 19 -5.86 7.94 -13.15
C ILE A 19 -7.36 8.20 -13.16
N LEU A 20 -8.05 8.03 -12.03
CA LEU A 20 -9.50 8.20 -11.93
C LEU A 20 -9.91 9.66 -12.14
N GLY A 21 -9.25 10.61 -11.48
CA GLY A 21 -9.54 12.04 -11.65
C GLY A 21 -9.27 12.54 -13.06
N SER A 22 -8.16 12.10 -13.69
CA SER A 22 -7.87 12.44 -15.08
C SER A 22 -8.83 11.77 -16.07
N GLY A 23 -9.23 10.53 -15.79
CA GLY A 23 -10.21 9.78 -16.59
C GLY A 23 -11.59 10.43 -16.56
N ALA A 24 -12.09 10.75 -15.36
CA ALA A 24 -13.37 11.44 -15.17
C ALA A 24 -13.38 12.84 -15.79
N SER A 25 -12.29 13.61 -15.65
CA SER A 25 -12.10 14.88 -16.36
C SER A 25 -12.18 14.72 -17.87
N GLY A 26 -11.55 13.66 -18.42
CA GLY A 26 -11.62 13.34 -19.85
C GLY A 26 -13.02 12.99 -20.35
N VAL A 27 -13.83 12.29 -19.56
CA VAL A 27 -15.23 11.96 -19.90
C VAL A 27 -16.11 13.21 -19.88
N ALA A 28 -15.95 14.08 -18.87
CA ALA A 28 -16.68 15.33 -18.80
C ALA A 28 -16.28 16.30 -19.94
N GLU A 29 -14.98 16.36 -20.29
CA GLU A 29 -14.49 17.13 -21.44
C GLU A 29 -15.20 16.70 -22.72
N LEU A 30 -15.41 15.40 -22.90
CA LEU A 30 -16.14 14.86 -24.04
C LEU A 30 -17.61 15.30 -24.05
N MET A 31 -18.30 15.24 -22.91
CA MET A 31 -19.71 15.65 -22.84
C MET A 31 -19.93 17.11 -23.24
N VAL A 32 -18.96 17.99 -22.95
CA VAL A 32 -19.08 19.42 -23.26
C VAL A 32 -18.59 19.76 -24.67
N PHE A 33 -17.46 19.20 -25.10
CA PHE A 33 -16.76 19.65 -26.31
C PHE A 33 -16.89 18.71 -27.51
N HIS A 34 -17.51 17.53 -27.37
CA HIS A 34 -17.76 16.62 -28.49
C HIS A 34 -18.61 17.24 -29.62
N PRO A 35 -19.63 18.09 -29.36
CA PRO A 35 -20.38 18.76 -30.42
C PRO A 35 -19.50 19.57 -31.38
N VAL A 36 -18.47 20.23 -30.86
CA VAL A 36 -17.55 21.05 -31.67
C VAL A 36 -16.68 20.18 -32.56
N ASP A 37 -16.24 19.01 -32.06
CA ASP A 37 -15.51 18.04 -32.87
C ASP A 37 -16.40 17.48 -34.00
N THR A 38 -17.67 17.17 -33.70
CA THR A 38 -18.65 16.73 -34.69
C THR A 38 -18.88 17.80 -35.77
N VAL A 39 -19.06 19.08 -35.38
CA VAL A 39 -19.19 20.21 -36.31
C VAL A 39 -17.95 20.31 -37.21
N ALA A 40 -16.76 20.30 -36.62
CA ALA A 40 -15.51 20.40 -37.37
C ALA A 40 -15.38 19.25 -38.37
N LYS A 41 -15.63 18.00 -37.97
CA LYS A 41 -15.54 16.82 -38.84
C LYS A 41 -16.57 16.85 -39.97
N ARG A 42 -17.81 17.29 -39.71
CA ARG A 42 -18.83 17.47 -40.74
C ARG A 42 -18.42 18.52 -41.78
N LEU A 43 -17.87 19.67 -41.32
CA LEU A 43 -17.32 20.70 -42.22
C LEU A 43 -16.16 20.17 -43.07
N MET A 44 -15.22 19.42 -42.49
CA MET A 44 -14.09 18.81 -43.21
C MET A 44 -14.56 17.83 -44.30
N SER A 45 -15.63 17.09 -44.04
CA SER A 45 -16.20 16.11 -44.98
C SER A 45 -17.04 16.72 -46.10
N ASN A 46 -17.49 17.97 -45.95
CA ASN A 46 -18.34 18.62 -46.93
C ASN A 46 -17.55 19.08 -48.16
N LYS A 47 -18.04 18.73 -49.35
CA LYS A 47 -17.46 19.10 -50.64
C LYS A 47 -18.12 20.32 -51.30
N ALA A 48 -19.35 20.67 -50.91
CA ALA A 48 -20.07 21.79 -51.50
C ALA A 48 -19.54 23.17 -51.03
N SER A 49 -19.73 24.20 -51.86
CA SER A 49 -19.57 25.61 -51.46
C SER A 49 -20.60 25.95 -50.37
N ILE A 50 -20.15 26.63 -49.31
CA ILE A 50 -20.98 26.88 -48.12
C ILE A 50 -21.55 28.30 -48.22
N SER A 51 -22.83 28.42 -48.55
CA SER A 51 -23.63 29.61 -48.22
C SER A 51 -24.09 29.55 -46.75
N THR A 52 -24.55 30.67 -46.19
CA THR A 52 -25.09 30.75 -44.81
C THR A 52 -26.25 29.76 -44.57
N THR A 53 -27.12 29.54 -45.57
CA THR A 53 -28.18 28.53 -45.54
C THR A 53 -27.65 27.09 -45.65
N GLY A 54 -26.55 26.87 -46.38
CA GLY A 54 -25.89 25.57 -46.49
C GLY A 54 -25.20 25.12 -45.21
N LEU A 55 -24.75 26.05 -44.35
CA LEU A 55 -24.03 25.73 -43.12
C LEU A 55 -24.88 24.92 -42.13
N ASN A 56 -26.15 25.28 -41.94
CA ASN A 56 -27.08 24.57 -41.07
C ASN A 56 -27.33 23.13 -41.56
N ALA A 57 -27.46 22.93 -42.87
CA ALA A 57 -27.61 21.60 -43.48
C ALA A 57 -26.35 20.74 -43.30
N VAL A 58 -25.16 21.30 -43.44
CA VAL A 58 -23.89 20.58 -43.23
C VAL A 58 -23.71 20.18 -41.77
N ILE A 59 -24.01 21.09 -40.83
CA ILE A 59 -23.81 20.86 -39.40
C ILE A 59 -24.80 19.84 -38.85
N PHE A 60 -26.10 19.98 -39.14
CA PHE A 60 -27.15 19.17 -38.49
C PHE A 60 -27.73 18.07 -39.38
N ARG A 61 -27.41 18.04 -40.67
CA ARG A 61 -27.83 17.00 -41.62
C ARG A 61 -29.35 16.81 -41.64
N SER A 62 -29.83 15.59 -41.42
CA SER A 62 -31.26 15.26 -41.34
C SER A 62 -32.00 16.01 -40.22
N ALA A 63 -31.28 16.53 -39.23
CA ALA A 63 -31.86 17.37 -38.16
C ALA A 63 -31.85 18.87 -38.50
N ALA A 64 -31.45 19.30 -39.70
CA ALA A 64 -31.31 20.72 -40.05
C ALA A 64 -32.62 21.53 -39.97
N THR A 65 -33.78 20.88 -40.10
CA THR A 65 -35.11 21.45 -39.95
C THR A 65 -35.77 21.10 -38.60
N ALA A 66 -35.10 20.33 -37.75
CA ALA A 66 -35.62 19.88 -36.46
C ALA A 66 -35.57 20.99 -35.38
N PRO A 67 -36.30 20.83 -34.27
CA PRO A 67 -36.19 21.72 -33.10
C PRO A 67 -34.76 21.77 -32.54
N ILE A 68 -34.42 22.87 -31.86
CA ILE A 68 -33.07 23.16 -31.34
C ILE A 68 -32.52 22.01 -30.47
N SER A 69 -33.36 21.37 -29.66
CA SER A 69 -32.96 20.23 -28.81
C SER A 69 -32.52 19.02 -29.64
N GLN A 70 -33.27 18.65 -30.69
CA GLN A 70 -32.92 17.55 -31.58
C GLN A 70 -31.69 17.87 -32.44
N LYS A 71 -31.54 19.14 -32.87
CA LYS A 71 -30.31 19.64 -33.51
C LYS A 71 -29.10 19.44 -32.60
N PHE A 72 -29.19 19.86 -31.35
CA PHE A 72 -28.11 19.70 -30.37
C PHE A 72 -27.76 18.22 -30.14
N LEU A 73 -28.76 17.36 -29.92
CA LEU A 73 -28.56 15.91 -29.75
C LEU A 73 -27.91 15.26 -30.98
N SER A 74 -28.21 15.74 -32.19
CA SER A 74 -27.59 15.24 -33.43
C SER A 74 -26.07 15.45 -33.51
N LEU A 75 -25.49 16.27 -32.62
CA LEU A 75 -24.05 16.52 -32.52
C LEU A 75 -23.32 15.53 -31.62
N PHE A 76 -24.02 14.58 -30.99
CA PHE A 76 -23.46 13.55 -30.11
C PHE A 76 -23.34 12.12 -30.68
N PRO A 77 -23.23 11.89 -32.00
CA PRO A 77 -23.12 10.52 -32.48
C PRO A 77 -21.79 9.89 -32.06
N GLY A 78 -21.82 8.59 -31.78
CA GLY A 78 -20.61 7.79 -31.55
C GLY A 78 -19.89 8.09 -30.23
N LEU A 79 -20.58 8.63 -29.22
CA LEU A 79 -19.97 9.01 -27.93
C LEU A 79 -19.19 7.86 -27.27
N GLY A 80 -19.64 6.61 -27.40
CA GLY A 80 -18.93 5.43 -26.88
C GLY A 80 -17.56 5.22 -27.53
N TYR A 81 -17.47 5.29 -28.87
CA TYR A 81 -16.19 5.22 -29.57
C TYR A 81 -15.31 6.44 -29.28
N ALA A 82 -15.92 7.63 -29.14
CA ALA A 82 -15.21 8.84 -28.75
C ALA A 82 -14.60 8.74 -27.35
N ALA A 83 -15.34 8.19 -26.38
CA ALA A 83 -14.88 7.92 -25.03
C ALA A 83 -13.73 6.91 -25.01
N GLY A 84 -13.92 5.74 -25.65
CA GLY A 84 -12.88 4.72 -25.76
C GLY A 84 -11.60 5.25 -26.40
N TYR A 85 -11.71 5.96 -27.53
CA TYR A 85 -10.58 6.58 -28.20
C TYR A 85 -9.86 7.59 -27.32
N LYS A 86 -10.59 8.49 -26.65
CA LYS A 86 -9.99 9.56 -25.82
C LYS A 86 -9.30 9.02 -24.57
N ILE A 87 -9.92 8.08 -23.88
CA ILE A 87 -9.34 7.46 -22.69
C ILE A 87 -8.04 6.74 -23.09
N ALA A 88 -8.08 5.89 -24.11
CA ALA A 88 -6.90 5.20 -24.61
C ALA A 88 -5.82 6.17 -25.11
N GLN A 89 -6.21 7.24 -25.81
CA GLN A 89 -5.30 8.30 -26.28
C GLN A 89 -4.59 8.99 -25.13
N ARG A 90 -5.28 9.28 -24.03
CA ARG A 90 -4.70 9.93 -22.85
C ARG A 90 -3.71 8.99 -22.15
N VAL A 91 -4.11 7.74 -21.87
CA VAL A 91 -3.23 6.73 -21.26
C VAL A 91 -1.96 6.55 -22.09
N TYR A 92 -2.11 6.36 -23.40
CA TYR A 92 -0.98 6.18 -24.31
C TYR A 92 -0.06 7.40 -24.36
N LYS A 93 -0.61 8.62 -24.51
CA LYS A 93 0.22 9.84 -24.60
C LYS A 93 0.96 10.16 -23.30
N PHE A 94 0.33 9.95 -22.15
CA PHE A 94 0.95 10.24 -20.85
C PHE A 94 1.97 9.19 -20.44
N GLY A 95 1.76 7.91 -20.77
CA GLY A 95 2.74 6.85 -20.53
C GLY A 95 3.88 6.82 -21.56
N GLY A 96 3.57 7.06 -22.84
CA GLY A 96 4.50 6.89 -23.95
C GLY A 96 5.51 8.03 -24.13
N GLN A 97 5.11 9.29 -23.91
CA GLN A 97 6.01 10.43 -24.17
C GLN A 97 7.26 10.43 -23.26
N PRO A 98 7.17 10.19 -21.94
CA PRO A 98 8.35 10.08 -21.09
C PRO A 98 9.27 8.95 -21.54
N TRP A 99 8.70 7.80 -21.93
CA TRP A 99 9.46 6.67 -22.43
C TRP A 99 10.25 7.00 -23.70
N PHE A 100 9.60 7.61 -24.71
CA PHE A 100 10.30 8.05 -25.93
C PHE A 100 11.37 9.11 -25.64
N ARG A 101 11.10 10.05 -24.74
CA ARG A 101 12.09 11.04 -24.31
C ARG A 101 13.32 10.35 -23.73
N ASP A 102 13.14 9.41 -22.82
CA ASP A 102 14.25 8.73 -22.13
C ASP A 102 15.07 7.90 -23.11
N VAL A 103 14.42 7.26 -24.08
CA VAL A 103 15.09 6.54 -25.17
C VAL A 103 15.91 7.48 -26.05
N ILE A 104 15.38 8.65 -26.42
CA ILE A 104 16.14 9.62 -27.24
C ILE A 104 17.28 10.22 -26.44
N ASP A 105 17.03 10.60 -25.18
CA ASP A 105 18.05 11.24 -24.33
C ASP A 105 19.24 10.30 -24.11
N LYS A 106 18.98 9.01 -23.88
CA LYS A 106 20.00 7.98 -23.69
C LYS A 106 20.83 7.69 -24.95
N ASN A 107 20.21 7.71 -26.13
CA ASN A 107 20.86 7.24 -27.37
C ASN A 107 21.31 8.36 -28.31
N GLY A 108 20.84 9.59 -28.12
CA GLY A 108 21.10 10.71 -29.03
C GLY A 108 20.85 12.10 -28.44
N GLY A 109 20.64 12.22 -27.13
CA GLY A 109 20.38 13.51 -26.48
C GLY A 109 21.54 14.49 -26.64
N ASP A 110 22.77 13.99 -26.60
CA ASP A 110 23.97 14.82 -26.75
C ASP A 110 24.12 15.39 -28.16
N TRP A 111 23.72 14.66 -29.19
CA TRP A 111 23.68 15.17 -30.57
C TRP A 111 22.75 16.38 -30.72
N PHE A 112 21.57 16.33 -30.08
CA PHE A 112 20.66 17.48 -30.09
C PHE A 112 21.27 18.69 -29.40
N ARG A 113 21.89 18.49 -28.23
CA ARG A 113 22.48 19.57 -27.43
C ARG A 113 23.75 20.15 -28.07
N SER A 114 24.56 19.33 -28.74
CA SER A 114 25.78 19.78 -29.42
C SER A 114 25.48 20.51 -30.73
N THR A 115 24.48 20.06 -31.49
CA THR A 115 24.17 20.60 -32.82
C THR A 115 23.37 21.90 -32.75
N PHE A 116 22.42 22.00 -31.82
CA PHE A 116 21.51 23.15 -31.72
C PHE A 116 21.74 23.99 -30.46
N GLY A 117 22.74 23.67 -29.65
CA GLY A 117 23.00 24.28 -28.35
C GLY A 117 22.12 23.69 -27.23
N LYS A 118 22.55 23.84 -25.97
CA LYS A 118 21.93 23.17 -24.81
C LYS A 118 20.43 23.46 -24.65
N LYS A 119 20.00 24.71 -24.89
CA LYS A 119 18.60 25.15 -24.73
C LYS A 119 17.70 24.69 -25.89
N THR A 120 18.06 25.02 -27.12
CA THR A 120 17.29 24.66 -28.33
C THR A 120 17.35 23.16 -28.60
N GLY A 121 18.48 22.51 -28.35
CA GLY A 121 18.65 21.07 -28.47
C GLY A 121 17.71 20.28 -27.55
N GLY A 122 17.63 20.66 -26.27
CA GLY A 122 16.68 20.05 -25.34
C GLY A 122 15.22 20.22 -25.81
N MET A 123 14.86 21.40 -26.31
CA MET A 123 13.53 21.67 -26.85
C MET A 123 13.20 20.79 -28.07
N LEU A 124 14.12 20.70 -29.03
CA LEU A 124 13.97 19.88 -30.24
C LEU A 124 13.88 18.39 -29.91
N MET A 125 14.62 17.93 -28.89
CA MET A 125 14.54 16.57 -28.39
C MET A 125 13.14 16.27 -27.81
N HIS A 126 12.61 17.16 -26.97
CA HIS A 126 11.26 17.02 -26.42
C HIS A 126 10.17 17.04 -27.50
N ALA A 127 10.30 17.93 -28.49
CA ALA A 127 9.40 17.99 -29.62
C ALA A 127 9.46 16.72 -30.47
N THR A 128 10.66 16.16 -30.68
CA THR A 128 10.88 14.88 -31.38
C THR A 128 10.24 13.71 -30.63
N ALA A 129 10.43 13.60 -29.32
CA ALA A 129 9.77 12.60 -28.48
C ALA A 129 8.23 12.71 -28.59
N GLY A 130 7.72 13.94 -28.59
CA GLY A 130 6.32 14.24 -28.85
C GLY A 130 5.82 13.75 -30.21
N SER A 131 6.60 13.97 -31.27
CA SER A 131 6.31 13.48 -32.63
C SER A 131 6.28 11.97 -32.71
N LEU A 132 7.25 11.26 -32.13
CA LEU A 132 7.27 9.80 -32.09
C LEU A 132 6.05 9.23 -31.34
N THR A 133 5.71 9.84 -30.20
CA THR A 133 4.47 9.51 -29.48
C THR A 133 3.24 9.77 -30.36
N GLY A 134 3.20 10.88 -31.09
CA GLY A 134 2.12 11.18 -32.02
C GLY A 134 1.98 10.15 -33.16
N ILE A 135 3.10 9.67 -33.71
CA ILE A 135 3.13 8.65 -34.75
C ILE A 135 2.58 7.32 -34.21
N GLY A 136 3.03 6.89 -33.03
CA GLY A 136 2.61 5.63 -32.42
C GLY A 136 1.13 5.60 -31.99
N GLU A 137 0.46 6.76 -31.95
CA GLU A 137 -0.99 6.86 -31.76
C GLU A 137 -1.79 6.11 -32.85
N VAL A 138 -1.15 5.69 -33.95
CA VAL A 138 -1.76 4.85 -34.98
C VAL A 138 -2.36 3.55 -34.42
N VAL A 139 -1.89 3.05 -33.28
CA VAL A 139 -2.46 1.87 -32.60
C VAL A 139 -3.93 2.09 -32.21
N LEU A 140 -4.32 3.36 -31.99
CA LEU A 140 -5.69 3.74 -31.63
C LEU A 140 -6.58 4.07 -32.84
N LEU A 141 -6.04 3.90 -34.05
CA LEU A 141 -6.72 4.25 -35.30
C LEU A 141 -8.07 3.54 -35.49
N PRO A 142 -8.27 2.26 -35.11
CA PRO A 142 -9.58 1.63 -35.22
C PRO A 142 -10.70 2.40 -34.52
N LEU A 143 -10.44 2.89 -33.30
CA LEU A 143 -11.41 3.68 -32.54
C LEU A 143 -11.62 5.07 -33.16
N ASP A 144 -10.56 5.67 -33.73
CA ASP A 144 -10.65 6.98 -34.38
C ASP A 144 -11.46 6.93 -35.69
N VAL A 145 -11.28 5.87 -36.50
CA VAL A 145 -12.05 5.64 -37.74
C VAL A 145 -13.53 5.47 -37.42
N LEU A 146 -13.86 4.64 -36.43
CA LEU A 146 -15.25 4.41 -36.01
C LEU A 146 -15.89 5.68 -35.44
N LYS A 147 -15.15 6.45 -34.64
CA LYS A 147 -15.59 7.75 -34.11
C LYS A 147 -15.90 8.72 -35.25
N ILE A 148 -14.96 8.94 -36.18
CA ILE A 148 -15.12 9.90 -37.27
C ILE A 148 -16.29 9.50 -38.17
N LYS A 149 -16.39 8.22 -38.53
CA LYS A 149 -17.49 7.74 -39.37
C LYS A 149 -18.84 7.84 -38.66
N MET A 150 -18.93 7.65 -37.33
CA MET A 150 -20.18 7.99 -36.60
C MET A 150 -20.51 9.49 -36.65
N GLN A 151 -19.50 10.37 -36.60
CA GLN A 151 -19.70 11.83 -36.69
C GLN A 151 -20.11 12.30 -38.09
N THR A 152 -19.62 11.64 -39.15
CA THR A 152 -19.75 12.09 -40.54
C THR A 152 -20.51 11.16 -41.48
N ASN A 153 -20.84 9.94 -41.09
CA ASN A 153 -21.64 8.97 -41.88
C ASN A 153 -22.19 7.85 -40.98
N PRO A 154 -23.09 8.17 -40.03
CA PRO A 154 -23.58 7.21 -39.05
C PRO A 154 -24.32 6.02 -39.67
N ASP A 155 -24.98 6.21 -40.82
CA ASP A 155 -25.70 5.14 -41.52
C ASP A 155 -24.77 4.02 -42.01
N ALA A 156 -23.50 4.34 -42.26
CA ALA A 156 -22.49 3.33 -42.62
C ALA A 156 -22.11 2.40 -41.45
N ILE A 157 -22.56 2.63 -40.22
CA ILE A 157 -22.24 1.79 -39.04
C ILE A 157 -23.50 1.38 -38.27
N ARG A 158 -24.65 1.99 -38.57
CA ARG A 158 -25.90 1.76 -37.85
C ARG A 158 -26.28 0.27 -37.85
N GLY A 159 -26.49 -0.28 -36.65
CA GLY A 159 -26.84 -1.70 -36.47
C GLY A 159 -25.68 -2.69 -36.55
N ARG A 160 -24.42 -2.24 -36.74
CA ARG A 160 -23.23 -3.10 -36.80
C ARG A 160 -22.33 -2.86 -35.58
N GLY A 161 -22.22 -3.88 -34.71
CA GLY A 161 -21.27 -3.87 -33.59
C GLY A 161 -19.81 -4.01 -34.04
N LEU A 162 -18.85 -3.70 -33.16
CA LEU A 162 -17.41 -3.75 -33.46
C LEU A 162 -16.98 -5.12 -34.02
N LEU A 163 -17.42 -6.21 -33.38
CA LEU A 163 -17.08 -7.57 -33.81
C LEU A 163 -17.58 -7.85 -35.23
N ARG A 164 -18.81 -7.44 -35.54
CA ARG A 164 -19.43 -7.61 -36.86
C ARG A 164 -18.78 -6.74 -37.93
N LEU A 165 -18.34 -5.53 -37.59
CA LEU A 165 -17.54 -4.69 -38.48
C LEU A 165 -16.19 -5.31 -38.80
N VAL A 166 -15.53 -5.91 -37.81
CA VAL A 166 -14.24 -6.59 -38.01
C VAL A 166 -14.42 -7.85 -38.87
N THR A 167 -15.49 -8.62 -38.66
CA THR A 167 -15.76 -9.81 -39.48
C THR A 167 -16.15 -9.46 -40.91
N ASP A 168 -16.96 -8.42 -41.10
CA ASP A 168 -17.53 -8.09 -42.41
C ASP A 168 -16.54 -7.30 -43.29
N GLU A 169 -15.74 -6.41 -42.69
CA GLU A 169 -14.87 -5.46 -43.42
C GLU A 169 -13.36 -5.76 -43.25
N GLY A 170 -12.99 -6.62 -42.29
CA GLY A 170 -11.61 -6.95 -41.96
C GLY A 170 -10.88 -5.90 -41.13
N VAL A 171 -9.84 -6.33 -40.39
CA VAL A 171 -9.03 -5.44 -39.52
C VAL A 171 -8.35 -4.31 -40.30
N GLY A 172 -7.94 -4.57 -41.55
CA GLY A 172 -7.26 -3.58 -42.40
C GLY A 172 -8.12 -2.35 -42.71
N ALA A 173 -9.44 -2.50 -42.83
CA ALA A 173 -10.35 -1.39 -43.09
C ALA A 173 -10.42 -0.39 -41.91
N LEU A 174 -10.18 -0.86 -40.69
CA LEU A 174 -10.13 -0.03 -39.48
C LEU A 174 -8.81 0.74 -39.34
N TYR A 175 -7.78 0.36 -40.09
CA TYR A 175 -6.50 1.09 -40.16
C TYR A 175 -6.41 2.03 -41.37
N ARG A 176 -7.54 2.33 -42.01
CA ARG A 176 -7.57 3.21 -43.17
C ARG A 176 -7.10 4.63 -42.81
N GLY A 177 -6.19 5.15 -43.63
CA GLY A 177 -5.60 6.47 -43.42
C GLY A 177 -4.51 6.50 -42.34
N TRP A 178 -3.91 5.35 -41.99
CA TRP A 178 -2.82 5.26 -41.02
C TRP A 178 -1.64 6.17 -41.38
N GLY A 179 -1.19 6.17 -42.65
CA GLY A 179 -0.10 7.03 -43.10
C GLY A 179 -0.42 8.52 -42.97
N TRP A 180 -1.65 8.93 -43.30
CA TRP A 180 -2.11 10.31 -43.13
C TRP A 180 -2.28 10.70 -41.65
N THR A 181 -2.60 9.73 -40.79
CA THR A 181 -2.65 9.95 -39.35
C THR A 181 -1.26 10.21 -38.78
N MET A 182 -0.27 9.41 -39.19
CA MET A 182 1.13 9.64 -38.81
C MET A 182 1.64 10.99 -39.37
N ALA A 183 1.42 11.24 -40.65
CA ALA A 183 1.82 12.48 -41.32
C ALA A 183 1.19 13.72 -40.68
N ARG A 184 -0.04 13.61 -40.17
CA ARG A 184 -0.70 14.69 -39.41
C ARG A 184 -0.10 14.83 -38.01
N ASN A 185 0.11 13.72 -37.31
CA ASN A 185 0.47 13.73 -35.89
C ASN A 185 1.92 14.13 -35.65
N ALA A 186 2.85 13.79 -36.54
CA ALA A 186 4.26 14.18 -36.41
C ALA A 186 4.46 15.71 -36.39
N PRO A 187 4.14 16.47 -37.45
CA PRO A 187 4.31 17.93 -37.46
C PRO A 187 3.37 18.62 -36.47
N GLY A 188 2.17 18.10 -36.26
CA GLY A 188 1.25 18.64 -35.26
C GLY A 188 1.79 18.54 -33.83
N SER A 189 2.40 17.41 -33.46
CA SER A 189 2.98 17.25 -32.12
C SER A 189 4.25 18.07 -31.96
N PHE A 190 5.08 18.17 -33.01
CA PHE A 190 6.24 19.04 -33.01
C PHE A 190 5.84 20.51 -32.79
N ALA A 191 4.86 21.01 -33.55
CA ALA A 191 4.36 22.38 -33.42
C ALA A 191 3.69 22.66 -32.06
N LEU A 192 3.11 21.64 -31.41
CA LEU A 192 2.56 21.78 -30.05
C LEU A 192 3.64 22.17 -29.04
N PHE A 193 4.75 21.43 -29.02
CA PHE A 193 5.84 21.68 -28.09
C PHE A 193 6.66 22.90 -28.51
N GLY A 194 6.94 23.05 -29.80
CA GLY A 194 7.65 24.20 -30.36
C GLY A 194 6.90 25.52 -30.13
N GLY A 195 5.61 25.59 -30.44
CA GLY A 195 4.81 26.79 -30.23
C GLY A 195 4.67 27.19 -28.75
N SER A 196 4.62 26.20 -27.85
CA SER A 196 4.65 26.48 -26.41
C SER A 196 6.00 27.03 -25.95
N ALA A 197 7.09 26.46 -26.44
CA ALA A 197 8.42 26.93 -26.10
C ALA A 197 8.70 28.34 -26.67
N VAL A 198 8.31 28.61 -27.92
CA VAL A 198 8.40 29.95 -28.52
C VAL A 198 7.60 30.96 -27.70
N ALA A 199 6.40 30.61 -27.24
CA ALA A 199 5.64 31.49 -26.36
C ALA A 199 6.37 31.79 -25.04
N LYS A 200 6.95 30.77 -24.39
CA LYS A 200 7.74 30.97 -23.15
C LYS A 200 8.97 31.86 -23.36
N GLU A 201 9.64 31.69 -24.49
CA GLU A 201 10.88 32.40 -24.80
C GLU A 201 10.63 33.82 -25.32
N HIS A 202 9.75 33.99 -26.29
CA HIS A 202 9.59 35.26 -27.00
C HIS A 202 8.47 36.12 -26.41
N ILE A 203 7.40 35.51 -25.89
CA ILE A 203 6.31 36.27 -25.25
C ILE A 203 6.66 36.55 -23.78
N PHE A 204 7.16 35.54 -23.06
CA PHE A 204 7.43 35.67 -21.62
C PHE A 204 8.90 35.86 -21.24
N LYS A 205 9.83 35.86 -22.21
CA LYS A 205 11.28 36.10 -22.00
C LYS A 205 11.90 35.20 -20.93
N LEU A 206 11.42 33.96 -20.81
CA LEU A 206 11.92 33.01 -19.82
C LEU A 206 13.24 32.37 -20.28
N SER A 207 14.28 32.51 -19.45
CA SER A 207 15.56 31.82 -19.63
C SER A 207 15.51 30.37 -19.13
N ASP A 208 14.77 30.14 -18.04
CA ASP A 208 14.44 28.82 -17.50
C ASP A 208 12.93 28.55 -17.66
N TYR A 209 12.57 27.45 -18.32
CA TYR A 209 11.16 27.11 -18.55
C TYR A 209 10.49 26.48 -17.34
N SER A 210 11.27 25.99 -16.37
CA SER A 210 10.77 25.42 -15.13
C SER A 210 10.27 26.50 -14.16
N SER A 211 10.76 27.74 -14.31
CA SER A 211 10.33 28.89 -13.49
C SER A 211 9.06 29.58 -14.00
N ALA A 212 8.44 29.08 -15.08
CA ALA A 212 7.23 29.67 -15.64
C ALA A 212 6.07 29.63 -14.64
N THR A 213 5.39 30.76 -14.45
CA THR A 213 4.19 30.80 -13.60
C THR A 213 3.06 29.98 -14.22
N TRP A 214 2.03 29.68 -13.43
CA TRP A 214 0.85 28.98 -13.91
C TRP A 214 0.21 29.67 -15.13
N GLY A 215 0.01 31.00 -15.06
CA GLY A 215 -0.60 31.77 -16.13
C GLY A 215 0.25 31.77 -17.41
N GLN A 216 1.58 31.84 -17.28
CA GLN A 216 2.50 31.77 -18.41
C GLN A 216 2.48 30.38 -19.07
N ASN A 217 2.49 29.30 -18.26
CA ASN A 217 2.34 27.93 -18.76
C ASN A 217 1.00 27.72 -19.46
N PHE A 218 -0.08 28.32 -18.96
CA PHE A 218 -1.41 28.24 -19.54
C PHE A 218 -1.46 28.92 -20.93
N VAL A 219 -1.01 30.17 -21.04
CA VAL A 219 -0.97 30.90 -22.32
C VAL A 219 -0.05 30.21 -23.33
N ALA A 220 1.12 29.74 -22.87
CA ALA A 220 2.04 28.97 -23.71
C ALA A 220 1.41 27.66 -24.21
N SER A 221 0.56 27.02 -23.40
CA SER A 221 -0.16 25.80 -23.81
C SER A 221 -1.22 26.09 -24.88
N ILE A 222 -1.93 27.21 -24.78
CA ILE A 222 -2.87 27.66 -25.82
C ILE A 222 -2.11 27.96 -27.12
N ALA A 223 -1.01 28.73 -27.05
CA ALA A 223 -0.21 29.07 -28.22
C ALA A 223 0.32 27.81 -28.93
N GLY A 224 0.85 26.85 -28.17
CA GLY A 224 1.26 25.55 -28.71
C GLY A 224 0.09 24.78 -29.34
N ALA A 225 -1.06 24.72 -28.68
CA ALA A 225 -2.23 24.00 -29.19
C ALA A 225 -2.78 24.62 -30.48
N VAL A 226 -2.81 25.96 -30.58
CA VAL A 226 -3.20 26.68 -31.80
C VAL A 226 -2.21 26.40 -32.92
N ALA A 227 -0.90 26.50 -32.67
CA ALA A 227 0.14 26.17 -33.65
C ALA A 227 0.01 24.74 -34.17
N SER A 228 -0.18 23.77 -33.26
CA SER A 228 -0.40 22.37 -33.56
C SER A 228 -1.59 22.14 -34.48
N ILE A 229 -2.74 22.72 -34.14
CA ILE A 229 -3.99 22.54 -34.89
C ILE A 229 -3.87 23.16 -36.29
N THR A 230 -3.26 24.34 -36.41
CA THR A 230 -3.08 25.03 -37.69
C THR A 230 -2.15 24.26 -38.62
N VAL A 231 -0.99 23.81 -38.13
CA VAL A 231 -0.03 23.02 -38.91
C VAL A 231 -0.63 21.68 -39.34
N ALA A 232 -1.40 21.05 -38.45
CA ALA A 232 -2.01 19.76 -38.71
C ALA A 232 -3.28 19.82 -39.59
N ALA A 233 -3.88 21.00 -39.80
CA ALA A 233 -5.19 21.14 -40.42
C ALA A 233 -5.27 20.57 -41.84
N PRO A 234 -4.34 20.87 -42.78
CA PRO A 234 -4.41 20.34 -44.14
C PRO A 234 -4.46 18.81 -44.18
N LEU A 235 -3.62 18.17 -43.37
CA LEU A 235 -3.54 16.71 -43.29
C LEU A 235 -4.72 16.10 -42.53
N ASP A 236 -5.29 16.81 -41.55
CA ASP A 236 -6.49 16.38 -40.84
C ASP A 236 -7.73 16.40 -41.75
N VAL A 237 -7.86 17.38 -42.66
CA VAL A 237 -8.95 17.39 -43.67
C VAL A 237 -8.83 16.18 -44.59
N VAL A 238 -7.64 15.95 -45.15
CA VAL A 238 -7.38 14.81 -46.06
C VAL A 238 -7.65 13.48 -45.34
N LYS A 239 -7.10 13.30 -44.13
CA LYS A 239 -7.36 12.14 -43.27
C LYS A 239 -8.86 11.94 -43.04
N THR A 240 -9.58 12.99 -42.64
CA THR A 240 -11.02 12.92 -42.33
C THR A 240 -11.82 12.46 -43.54
N ARG A 241 -11.48 12.93 -44.75
CA ARG A 241 -12.14 12.52 -46.00
C ARG A 241 -11.86 11.07 -46.38
N ILE A 242 -10.62 10.60 -46.17
CA ILE A 242 -10.25 9.18 -46.36
C ILE A 242 -11.06 8.29 -45.43
N GLN A 243 -11.18 8.66 -44.16
CA GLN A 243 -11.86 7.85 -43.13
C GLN A 243 -13.40 7.91 -43.24
N ASN A 244 -13.93 9.00 -43.81
CA ASN A 244 -15.36 9.14 -44.06
C ASN A 244 -15.88 8.25 -45.20
N ALA A 245 -15.01 7.88 -46.17
CA ALA A 245 -15.41 7.06 -47.31
C ALA A 245 -16.04 5.72 -46.89
N ASN A 246 -16.91 5.18 -47.72
CA ASN A 246 -17.52 3.86 -47.47
C ASN A 246 -16.43 2.78 -47.43
N PHE A 247 -16.64 1.73 -46.63
CA PHE A 247 -15.62 0.69 -46.45
C PHE A 247 -15.30 -0.02 -47.78
N ASN A 248 -16.31 -0.19 -48.63
CA ASN A 248 -16.20 -0.79 -49.96
C ASN A 248 -15.48 0.08 -51.01
N SER A 249 -15.18 1.36 -50.72
CA SER A 249 -14.51 2.25 -51.69
C SER A 249 -13.13 2.65 -51.22
N GLN A 250 -12.07 2.15 -51.88
CA GLN A 250 -10.72 2.65 -51.65
C GLN A 250 -10.51 3.98 -52.38
N VAL A 251 -10.25 5.03 -51.60
CA VAL A 251 -10.01 6.39 -52.10
C VAL A 251 -8.61 6.78 -51.64
N GLY A 252 -7.71 7.01 -52.60
CA GLY A 252 -6.34 7.44 -52.35
C GLY A 252 -6.28 8.90 -51.87
N GLY A 253 -5.37 9.20 -50.94
CA GLY A 253 -5.20 10.55 -50.39
C GLY A 253 -4.80 11.58 -51.45
N MET A 254 -3.98 11.19 -52.44
CA MET A 254 -3.61 12.08 -53.55
C MET A 254 -4.79 12.42 -54.47
N THR A 255 -5.74 11.49 -54.63
CA THR A 255 -6.99 11.75 -55.35
C THR A 255 -7.81 12.80 -54.61
N ILE A 256 -7.94 12.68 -53.29
CA ILE A 256 -8.66 13.67 -52.46
C ILE A 256 -8.00 15.05 -52.55
N ILE A 257 -6.67 15.13 -52.50
CA ILE A 257 -5.93 16.39 -52.65
C ILE A 257 -6.21 17.03 -54.02
N ARG A 258 -6.12 16.24 -55.09
CA ARG A 258 -6.38 16.71 -56.46
C ARG A 258 -7.82 17.22 -56.59
N ASP A 259 -8.80 16.48 -56.08
CA ASP A 259 -10.21 16.84 -56.13
C ASP A 259 -10.49 18.11 -55.32
N MET A 260 -9.89 18.25 -54.13
CA MET A 260 -10.00 19.45 -53.30
C MET A 260 -9.51 20.69 -54.04
N ILE A 261 -8.31 20.62 -54.64
CA ILE A 261 -7.73 21.75 -55.37
C ILE A 261 -8.60 22.12 -56.58
N ARG A 262 -9.04 21.13 -57.36
CA ARG A 262 -9.81 21.35 -58.59
C ARG A 262 -11.24 21.81 -58.36
N GLN A 263 -11.92 21.29 -57.33
CA GLN A 263 -13.36 21.47 -57.14
C GLN A 263 -13.71 22.46 -56.02
N GLU A 264 -12.82 22.66 -55.05
CA GLU A 264 -13.13 23.43 -53.83
C GLU A 264 -12.13 24.56 -53.53
N GLY A 265 -10.98 24.57 -54.20
CA GLY A 265 -9.90 25.53 -53.98
C GLY A 265 -9.04 25.24 -52.75
N VAL A 266 -7.92 25.97 -52.62
CA VAL A 266 -6.90 25.75 -51.57
C VAL A 266 -7.43 26.03 -50.16
N GLY A 267 -8.45 26.88 -50.01
CA GLY A 267 -9.11 27.14 -48.72
C GLY A 267 -9.76 25.88 -48.10
N ALA A 268 -10.05 24.85 -48.90
CA ALA A 268 -10.68 23.62 -48.42
C ALA A 268 -9.82 22.85 -47.40
N PHE A 269 -8.50 23.00 -47.43
CA PHE A 269 -7.55 22.36 -46.49
C PHE A 269 -7.69 22.85 -45.04
N PHE A 270 -8.43 23.95 -44.80
CA PHE A 270 -8.64 24.52 -43.48
C PHE A 270 -10.10 24.45 -43.02
N LYS A 271 -10.95 23.68 -43.72
CA LYS A 271 -12.34 23.43 -43.29
C LYS A 271 -12.36 22.85 -41.87
N GLY A 272 -13.19 23.43 -41.00
CA GLY A 272 -13.29 23.02 -39.60
C GLY A 272 -12.18 23.52 -38.68
N LEU A 273 -11.25 24.36 -39.16
CA LEU A 273 -10.21 24.97 -38.32
C LEU A 273 -10.78 25.94 -37.28
N THR A 274 -11.64 26.87 -37.70
CA THR A 274 -12.25 27.91 -36.85
C THR A 274 -12.92 27.34 -35.58
N PRO A 275 -13.86 26.38 -35.65
CA PRO A 275 -14.47 25.83 -34.46
C PRO A 275 -13.46 25.15 -33.53
N LYS A 276 -12.40 24.54 -34.07
CA LYS A 276 -11.34 23.92 -33.26
C LYS A 276 -10.53 24.95 -32.49
N ILE A 277 -10.10 26.04 -33.14
CA ILE A 277 -9.32 27.10 -32.48
C ILE A 277 -10.14 27.77 -31.36
N LEU A 278 -11.41 28.10 -31.62
CA LEU A 278 -12.27 28.80 -30.68
C LEU A 278 -12.44 28.06 -29.34
N VAL A 279 -12.43 26.72 -29.36
CA VAL A 279 -12.64 25.93 -28.13
C VAL A 279 -11.36 25.51 -27.44
N VAL A 280 -10.17 25.71 -28.02
CA VAL A 280 -8.91 25.24 -27.42
C VAL A 280 -8.69 25.82 -26.02
N GLY A 281 -8.85 27.13 -25.87
CA GLY A 281 -8.72 27.81 -24.57
C GLY A 281 -9.77 27.31 -23.56
N PRO A 282 -11.08 27.47 -23.84
CA PRO A 282 -12.15 27.00 -22.95
C PRO A 282 -12.03 25.53 -22.55
N LYS A 283 -11.64 24.69 -23.50
CA LYS A 283 -11.44 23.25 -23.28
C LYS A 283 -10.29 22.96 -22.34
N LEU A 284 -9.15 23.63 -22.50
CA LEU A 284 -8.01 23.46 -21.60
C LEU A 284 -8.34 23.92 -20.17
N VAL A 285 -9.07 25.04 -20.02
CA VAL A 285 -9.54 25.51 -18.71
C VAL A 285 -10.45 24.48 -18.08
N PHE A 286 -11.48 24.02 -18.81
CA PHE A 286 -12.45 23.07 -18.30
C PHE A 286 -11.80 21.78 -17.79
N SER A 287 -10.99 21.12 -18.63
CA SER A 287 -10.35 19.85 -18.26
C SER A 287 -9.37 20.00 -17.12
N TYR A 288 -8.66 21.13 -17.05
CA TYR A 288 -7.73 21.42 -15.95
C TYR A 288 -8.47 21.62 -14.64
N THR A 289 -9.49 22.51 -14.62
CA THR A 289 -10.29 22.78 -13.42
C THR A 289 -10.94 21.51 -12.90
N LEU A 290 -11.50 20.68 -13.79
CA LEU A 290 -12.09 19.42 -13.37
C LEU A 290 -11.05 18.43 -12.84
N ALA A 291 -9.88 18.33 -13.47
CA ALA A 291 -8.81 17.45 -12.97
C ALA A 291 -8.30 17.91 -11.59
N GLN A 292 -8.10 19.22 -11.40
CA GLN A 292 -7.70 19.82 -10.12
C GLN A 292 -8.73 19.64 -9.01
N THR A 293 -10.03 19.59 -9.36
CA THR A 293 -11.08 19.32 -8.37
C THR A 293 -11.25 17.82 -8.10
N LEU A 294 -11.22 17.00 -9.15
CA LEU A 294 -11.55 15.58 -9.06
C LEU A 294 -10.39 14.73 -8.53
N ILE A 295 -9.13 15.04 -8.86
CA ILE A 295 -7.98 14.25 -8.37
C ILE A 295 -7.90 14.29 -6.83
N PRO A 296 -7.96 15.46 -6.16
CA PRO A 296 -8.00 15.53 -4.71
C PRO A 296 -9.28 14.90 -4.13
N LEU A 297 -10.41 15.05 -4.81
CA LEU A 297 -11.69 14.45 -4.39
C LEU A 297 -11.63 12.92 -4.42
N PHE A 298 -11.08 12.32 -5.47
CA PHE A 298 -10.81 10.87 -5.51
C PHE A 298 -9.67 10.45 -4.58
N GLY A 299 -8.69 11.32 -4.29
CA GLY A 299 -7.71 11.07 -3.24
C GLY A 299 -8.33 11.04 -1.85
N LYS A 300 -9.37 11.84 -1.61
CA LYS A 300 -10.09 11.95 -0.34
C LYS A 300 -11.20 10.91 -0.17
N TYR A 301 -11.87 10.50 -1.25
CA TYR A 301 -13.09 9.68 -1.23
C TYR A 301 -13.04 8.43 -2.14
N GLY A 302 -11.99 8.24 -2.94
CA GLY A 302 -11.94 7.18 -3.97
C GLY A 302 -11.17 5.94 -3.53
N ILE A 303 -11.90 4.88 -3.20
CA ILE A 303 -11.56 3.43 -3.21
C ILE A 303 -10.38 2.98 -2.31
N ALA A 304 -9.44 3.84 -1.93
CA ALA A 304 -8.41 3.53 -0.92
C ALA A 304 -8.92 3.63 0.53
N ASN A 305 -10.14 4.14 0.73
CA ASN A 305 -10.85 4.14 2.00
C ASN A 305 -12.30 3.67 1.79
N MET A 306 -12.52 2.35 1.72
CA MET A 306 -13.57 1.86 2.62
C MET A 306 -13.10 2.31 4.00
N SER A 307 -13.86 3.17 4.67
CA SER A 307 -13.54 3.66 6.02
C SER A 307 -13.26 2.46 6.93
N THR A 308 -12.00 2.04 7.04
CA THR A 308 -11.63 0.99 7.97
C THR A 308 -11.79 1.58 9.36
N GLN A 309 -12.54 0.88 10.19
CA GLN A 309 -12.78 1.30 11.56
C GLN A 309 -11.44 1.55 12.25
N GLN A 310 -11.31 2.69 12.93
CA GLN A 310 -10.14 2.91 13.77
C GLN A 310 -10.19 1.90 14.92
N VAL A 311 -9.05 1.30 15.28
CA VAL A 311 -8.98 0.29 16.33
C VAL A 311 -8.18 0.83 17.50
N TYR A 312 -8.76 0.72 18.67
CA TYR A 312 -8.23 1.23 19.92
C TYR A 312 -7.95 0.10 20.89
N ILE A 313 -6.84 0.19 21.61
CA ILE A 313 -6.57 -0.61 22.81
C ILE A 313 -7.20 0.15 23.98
N ILE A 314 -8.23 -0.41 24.60
CA ILE A 314 -8.94 0.20 25.74
C ILE A 314 -8.44 -0.31 27.09
N SER A 315 -7.83 -1.49 27.12
CA SER A 315 -7.08 -1.98 28.27
C SER A 315 -5.98 -2.97 27.84
N ALA A 316 -4.98 -3.13 28.70
CA ALA A 316 -3.84 -4.01 28.50
C ALA A 316 -3.36 -4.54 29.85
N SER A 317 -3.20 -5.86 29.97
CA SER A 317 -2.86 -6.54 31.23
C SER A 317 -2.07 -7.82 30.97
N ARG A 318 -1.26 -8.23 31.95
CA ARG A 318 -0.52 -9.50 31.94
C ARG A 318 -0.40 -10.08 33.33
N THR A 319 -0.20 -11.39 33.43
CA THR A 319 0.29 -12.00 34.68
C THR A 319 1.76 -11.61 34.90
N PRO A 320 2.29 -11.80 36.12
CA PRO A 320 3.72 -12.00 36.28
C PRO A 320 4.20 -13.16 35.42
N ILE A 321 5.48 -13.14 35.09
CA ILE A 321 6.18 -14.22 34.41
C ILE A 321 6.84 -15.09 35.47
N GLY A 322 6.38 -16.34 35.54
CA GLY A 322 6.97 -17.37 36.38
C GLY A 322 8.11 -18.06 35.63
N SER A 323 9.14 -18.47 36.36
CA SER A 323 10.17 -19.34 35.81
C SER A 323 9.62 -20.73 35.51
N LYS A 324 10.22 -21.44 34.56
CA LYS A 324 9.92 -22.87 34.40
C LYS A 324 10.12 -23.62 35.72
N ASP A 325 9.11 -24.40 36.08
CA ASP A 325 8.99 -25.17 37.30
C ASP A 325 9.04 -24.29 38.59
N GLY A 326 8.75 -23.00 38.44
CA GLY A 326 8.78 -21.98 39.48
C GLY A 326 7.41 -21.61 40.05
N SER A 327 7.22 -20.33 40.34
CA SER A 327 6.09 -19.79 41.10
C SER A 327 4.69 -20.05 40.49
N LEU A 328 4.60 -20.16 39.17
CA LEU A 328 3.33 -20.36 38.44
C LEU A 328 3.16 -21.78 37.88
N SER A 329 4.12 -22.67 38.15
CA SER A 329 4.24 -23.98 37.47
C SER A 329 3.06 -24.93 37.70
N THR A 330 2.29 -24.75 38.77
CA THR A 330 1.11 -25.59 39.07
C THR A 330 -0.14 -25.20 38.27
N LEU A 331 -0.10 -24.07 37.55
CA LEU A 331 -1.21 -23.56 36.77
C LEU A 331 -1.09 -23.99 35.30
N THR A 332 -2.22 -24.36 34.71
CA THR A 332 -2.30 -24.62 33.27
C THR A 332 -2.23 -23.31 32.47
N ALA A 333 -1.82 -23.40 31.21
CA ALA A 333 -1.75 -22.22 30.33
C ALA A 333 -3.09 -21.45 30.25
N PRO A 334 -4.27 -22.12 30.12
CA PRO A 334 -5.55 -21.44 30.17
C PRO A 334 -5.85 -20.77 31.51
N GLN A 335 -5.47 -21.35 32.65
CA GLN A 335 -5.67 -20.71 33.96
C GLN A 335 -4.92 -19.38 34.07
N LEU A 336 -3.70 -19.31 33.53
CA LEU A 336 -2.95 -18.05 33.42
C LEU A 336 -3.65 -17.07 32.48
N GLY A 337 -4.13 -17.56 31.32
CA GLY A 337 -4.93 -16.79 30.37
C GLY A 337 -6.18 -16.17 31.01
N VAL A 338 -6.90 -16.91 31.84
CA VAL A 338 -8.10 -16.44 32.56
C VAL A 338 -7.76 -15.23 33.43
N VAL A 339 -6.66 -15.28 34.18
CA VAL A 339 -6.24 -14.16 35.05
C VAL A 339 -5.97 -12.91 34.23
N ALA A 340 -5.19 -13.02 33.15
CA ALA A 340 -4.84 -11.88 32.31
C ALA A 340 -6.08 -11.27 31.62
N VAL A 341 -6.96 -12.12 31.06
CA VAL A 341 -8.17 -11.68 30.37
C VAL A 341 -9.18 -11.04 31.32
N LYS A 342 -9.42 -11.66 32.48
CA LYS A 342 -10.34 -11.13 33.48
C LYS A 342 -9.90 -9.75 33.97
N HIS A 343 -8.62 -9.59 34.31
CA HIS A 343 -8.07 -8.30 34.73
C HIS A 343 -8.13 -7.26 33.58
N ALA A 344 -7.89 -7.65 32.33
CA ALA A 344 -8.05 -6.75 31.19
C ALA A 344 -9.50 -6.28 31.02
N ILE A 345 -10.49 -7.15 31.18
CA ILE A 345 -11.92 -6.78 31.12
C ILE A 345 -12.28 -5.81 32.25
N GLU A 346 -11.85 -6.11 33.48
CA GLU A 346 -12.06 -5.24 34.64
C GLU A 346 -11.47 -3.84 34.41
N LYS A 347 -10.22 -3.75 33.90
CA LYS A 347 -9.58 -2.47 33.56
C LYS A 347 -10.24 -1.74 32.39
N ALA A 348 -10.83 -2.46 31.44
CA ALA A 348 -11.57 -1.86 30.33
C ALA A 348 -12.90 -1.24 30.79
N ALA A 349 -13.40 -1.62 31.98
CA ALA A 349 -14.74 -1.29 32.46
C ALA A 349 -15.85 -1.70 31.46
N VAL A 350 -15.63 -2.81 30.75
CA VAL A 350 -16.57 -3.37 29.77
C VAL A 350 -17.18 -4.63 30.37
N LYS A 351 -18.49 -4.84 30.18
CA LYS A 351 -19.14 -6.07 30.64
C LYS A 351 -18.73 -7.27 29.77
N PRO A 352 -18.53 -8.48 30.34
CA PRO A 352 -18.14 -9.66 29.56
C PRO A 352 -19.04 -9.95 28.35
N GLU A 353 -20.34 -9.64 28.42
CA GLU A 353 -21.31 -9.84 27.34
C GLU A 353 -21.11 -8.91 26.14
N ARG A 354 -20.31 -7.85 26.29
CA ARG A 354 -19.94 -6.97 25.17
C ARG A 354 -18.81 -7.56 24.33
N ILE A 355 -18.10 -8.56 24.83
CA ILE A 355 -17.01 -9.20 24.08
C ILE A 355 -17.62 -10.11 23.01
N GLU A 356 -17.35 -9.79 21.75
CA GLU A 356 -17.95 -10.49 20.61
C GLU A 356 -17.12 -11.68 20.15
N GLU A 357 -15.79 -11.64 20.33
CA GLU A 357 -14.88 -12.71 19.92
C GLU A 357 -13.50 -12.59 20.59
N ILE A 358 -12.80 -13.71 20.73
CA ILE A 358 -11.51 -13.81 21.45
C ILE A 358 -10.46 -14.50 20.59
N TYR A 359 -9.31 -13.86 20.36
CA TYR A 359 -8.13 -14.47 19.74
C TYR A 359 -6.96 -14.53 20.71
N LEU A 360 -6.45 -15.72 20.99
CA LEU A 360 -5.32 -15.87 21.92
C LEU A 360 -4.25 -16.78 21.34
N GLY A 361 -3.00 -16.33 21.44
CA GLY A 361 -1.82 -17.09 21.08
C GLY A 361 -1.46 -18.17 22.11
N ASN A 362 -1.20 -19.40 21.67
CA ASN A 362 -0.66 -20.48 22.50
C ASN A 362 0.09 -21.47 21.59
N VAL A 363 1.38 -21.70 21.85
CA VAL A 363 2.26 -22.42 20.93
C VAL A 363 2.23 -23.91 21.22
N VAL A 364 2.57 -24.30 22.45
CA VAL A 364 2.64 -25.71 22.85
C VAL A 364 1.29 -26.12 23.41
N GLN A 365 0.42 -26.60 22.53
CA GLN A 365 -0.98 -26.90 22.83
C GLN A 365 -1.21 -28.35 23.30
N ALA A 366 -0.17 -29.19 23.23
CA ALA A 366 -0.26 -30.59 23.63
C ALA A 366 -0.68 -30.73 25.10
N GLY A 367 -1.73 -31.51 25.37
CA GLY A 367 -2.21 -31.76 26.73
C GLY A 367 -2.98 -30.61 27.38
N VAL A 368 -3.14 -29.45 26.71
CA VAL A 368 -3.86 -28.29 27.26
C VAL A 368 -5.38 -28.47 27.30
N GLY A 369 -5.91 -29.47 26.60
CA GLY A 369 -7.34 -29.73 26.44
C GLY A 369 -7.94 -29.06 25.20
N GLN A 370 -9.21 -29.33 24.93
CA GLN A 370 -9.88 -28.83 23.72
C GLN A 370 -10.04 -27.31 23.76
N SER A 371 -9.83 -26.65 22.62
CA SER A 371 -10.05 -25.22 22.41
C SER A 371 -9.46 -24.31 23.51
N PRO A 372 -8.13 -24.23 23.68
CA PRO A 372 -7.50 -23.49 24.78
C PRO A 372 -7.97 -22.04 24.95
N ALA A 373 -8.08 -21.25 23.88
CA ALA A 373 -8.60 -19.88 23.95
C ALA A 373 -10.05 -19.81 24.44
N ARG A 374 -10.86 -20.84 24.15
CA ARG A 374 -12.24 -20.94 24.60
C ARG A 374 -12.33 -21.24 26.10
N GLN A 375 -11.44 -22.10 26.60
CA GLN A 375 -11.31 -22.34 28.05
C GLN A 375 -11.01 -21.03 28.79
N VAL A 376 -10.12 -20.19 28.24
CA VAL A 376 -9.81 -18.86 28.78
C VAL A 376 -11.05 -17.96 28.78
N GLY A 377 -11.76 -17.88 27.65
CA GLY A 377 -12.93 -17.01 27.54
C GLY A 377 -14.02 -17.34 28.55
N ILE A 378 -14.43 -18.61 28.61
CA ILE A 378 -15.44 -19.07 29.56
C ILE A 378 -14.95 -18.90 31.01
N GLY A 379 -13.68 -19.26 31.29
CA GLY A 379 -13.10 -19.11 32.62
C GLY A 379 -12.99 -17.66 33.09
N ALA A 380 -12.89 -16.70 32.18
CA ALA A 380 -12.90 -15.26 32.47
C ALA A 380 -14.32 -14.67 32.62
N GLY A 381 -15.37 -15.49 32.50
CA GLY A 381 -16.77 -15.06 32.64
C GLY A 381 -17.39 -14.52 31.35
N ILE A 382 -16.78 -14.74 30.19
CA ILE A 382 -17.35 -14.36 28.89
C ILE A 382 -18.43 -15.38 28.50
N PRO A 383 -19.57 -14.97 27.94
CA PRO A 383 -20.67 -15.88 27.64
C PRO A 383 -20.29 -17.09 26.77
N GLU A 384 -21.01 -18.18 27.00
CA GLU A 384 -20.93 -19.39 26.18
C GLU A 384 -21.44 -19.18 24.74
N THR A 385 -22.00 -18.01 24.40
CA THR A 385 -22.35 -17.66 23.02
C THR A 385 -21.23 -16.96 22.26
N THR A 386 -20.16 -16.51 22.93
CA THR A 386 -19.03 -15.80 22.32
C THR A 386 -18.03 -16.76 21.68
N ASP A 387 -17.52 -16.50 20.48
CA ASP A 387 -16.55 -17.39 19.84
C ASP A 387 -15.11 -17.14 20.31
N ALA A 388 -14.23 -18.15 20.16
CA ALA A 388 -12.81 -18.04 20.50
C ALA A 388 -11.91 -18.87 19.58
N THR A 389 -10.80 -18.29 19.14
CA THR A 389 -9.79 -18.96 18.30
C THR A 389 -8.42 -18.96 18.96
N THR A 390 -7.77 -20.13 18.96
CA THR A 390 -6.37 -20.28 19.40
C THR A 390 -5.44 -20.12 18.21
N ILE A 391 -4.45 -19.22 18.32
CA ILE A 391 -3.52 -18.88 17.24
C ILE A 391 -2.13 -19.44 17.54
N ASN A 392 -1.48 -20.04 16.55
CA ASN A 392 -0.08 -20.43 16.64
C ASN A 392 0.72 -19.82 15.48
N LYS A 393 1.57 -18.85 15.82
CA LYS A 393 2.66 -18.30 14.99
C LYS A 393 3.95 -18.31 15.81
N VAL A 394 4.19 -19.41 16.54
CA VAL A 394 5.30 -19.60 17.49
C VAL A 394 5.42 -18.37 18.42
N CYS A 395 6.60 -17.79 18.64
CA CYS A 395 6.78 -16.66 19.57
C CYS A 395 5.92 -15.43 19.21
N ALA A 396 5.56 -15.26 17.93
CA ALA A 396 4.74 -14.14 17.47
C ALA A 396 3.23 -14.35 17.69
N SER A 397 2.80 -15.47 18.27
CA SER A 397 1.37 -15.83 18.40
C SER A 397 0.54 -14.75 19.08
N GLY A 398 1.00 -14.21 20.21
CA GLY A 398 0.29 -13.17 20.94
C GLY A 398 0.14 -11.87 20.15
N LEU A 399 1.17 -11.47 19.40
CA LEU A 399 1.10 -10.28 18.55
C LEU A 399 0.24 -10.52 17.30
N LYS A 400 0.31 -11.72 16.73
CA LYS A 400 -0.50 -12.09 15.58
C LYS A 400 -2.00 -12.12 15.92
N ALA A 401 -2.34 -12.57 17.12
CA ALA A 401 -3.71 -12.50 17.63
C ALA A 401 -4.24 -11.05 17.65
N ILE A 402 -3.44 -10.09 18.12
CA ILE A 402 -3.78 -8.65 18.08
C ILE A 402 -3.98 -8.19 16.64
N GLY A 403 -3.08 -8.56 15.73
CA GLY A 403 -3.20 -8.19 14.31
C GLY A 403 -4.47 -8.74 13.64
N LEU A 404 -4.85 -9.99 13.93
CA LEU A 404 -6.07 -10.61 13.39
C LEU A 404 -7.35 -10.03 13.98
N ALA A 405 -7.36 -9.72 15.28
CA ALA A 405 -8.49 -9.05 15.91
C ALA A 405 -8.66 -7.61 15.38
N THR A 406 -7.53 -6.90 15.19
CA THR A 406 -7.52 -5.57 14.55
C THR A 406 -8.15 -5.62 13.17
N GLN A 407 -7.84 -6.62 12.35
CA GLN A 407 -8.41 -6.78 11.01
C GLN A 407 -9.93 -6.98 11.06
N ASN A 408 -10.44 -7.82 11.97
CA ASN A 408 -11.87 -8.04 12.13
C ASN A 408 -12.61 -6.76 12.50
N ILE A 409 -12.05 -5.97 13.43
CA ILE A 409 -12.62 -4.69 13.82
C ILE A 409 -12.56 -3.68 12.66
N GLN A 410 -11.41 -3.56 11.98
CA GLN A 410 -11.24 -2.66 10.82
C GLN A 410 -12.24 -2.93 9.70
N LEU A 411 -12.58 -4.20 9.48
CA LEU A 411 -13.58 -4.63 8.49
C LEU A 411 -15.03 -4.45 8.95
N GLY A 412 -15.27 -4.02 10.19
CA GLY A 412 -16.60 -3.86 10.77
C GLY A 412 -17.30 -5.18 11.10
N ILE A 413 -16.56 -6.29 11.20
CA ILE A 413 -17.11 -7.63 11.51
C ILE A 413 -17.42 -7.74 13.01
N ARG A 414 -16.60 -7.10 13.84
CA ARG A 414 -16.73 -7.05 15.30
C ARG A 414 -16.51 -5.63 15.82
N GLY A 415 -17.17 -5.27 16.91
CA GLY A 415 -16.98 -3.99 17.61
C GLY A 415 -15.99 -4.08 18.77
N VAL A 416 -16.10 -5.11 19.62
CA VAL A 416 -15.21 -5.34 20.77
C VAL A 416 -14.66 -6.76 20.77
N MET A 417 -13.33 -6.88 20.85
CA MET A 417 -12.64 -8.17 20.86
C MET A 417 -11.56 -8.22 21.93
N ILE A 418 -11.21 -9.43 22.37
CA ILE A 418 -10.02 -9.67 23.19
C ILE A 418 -8.95 -10.31 22.34
N ALA A 419 -7.73 -9.80 22.46
CA ALA A 419 -6.56 -10.35 21.81
C ALA A 419 -5.42 -10.54 22.80
N GLY A 420 -4.55 -11.52 22.58
CA GLY A 420 -3.42 -11.74 23.48
C GLY A 420 -2.75 -13.09 23.30
N GLY A 421 -2.19 -13.63 24.38
CA GLY A 421 -1.62 -14.96 24.39
C GLY A 421 -1.25 -15.45 25.77
N PHE A 422 -1.07 -16.76 25.89
CA PHE A 422 -0.78 -17.47 27.13
C PHE A 422 0.09 -18.70 26.84
N GLU A 423 0.93 -19.06 27.81
CA GLU A 423 1.80 -20.23 27.73
C GLU A 423 2.09 -20.76 29.14
N SER A 424 2.18 -22.08 29.28
CA SER A 424 2.72 -22.74 30.48
C SER A 424 3.73 -23.77 30.00
N MET A 425 5.01 -23.37 29.98
CA MET A 425 6.11 -24.24 29.57
C MET A 425 6.44 -25.26 30.67
N SER A 426 6.08 -25.00 31.92
CA SER A 426 6.17 -25.97 33.01
C SER A 426 5.26 -27.18 32.80
N GLN A 427 4.07 -26.98 32.23
CA GLN A 427 3.05 -28.03 32.02
C GLN A 427 3.14 -28.72 30.66
N ALA A 428 4.13 -28.38 29.83
CA ALA A 428 4.32 -29.01 28.53
C ALA A 428 4.68 -30.51 28.68
N PRO A 429 3.96 -31.43 28.04
CA PRO A 429 4.16 -32.86 28.24
C PRO A 429 5.31 -33.42 27.40
N PHE A 430 5.78 -34.61 27.77
CA PHE A 430 6.50 -35.49 26.84
C PHE A 430 5.49 -36.24 25.94
N LEU A 431 5.83 -36.38 24.67
CA LEU A 431 5.03 -37.01 23.62
C LEU A 431 5.53 -38.44 23.35
N THR A 432 4.60 -39.36 23.17
CA THR A 432 4.87 -40.75 22.76
C THR A 432 4.22 -41.05 21.41
N PRO A 433 4.83 -41.90 20.56
CA PRO A 433 4.17 -42.37 19.35
C PRO A 433 2.83 -43.05 19.66
N ARG A 434 1.80 -42.80 18.83
CA ARG A 434 0.49 -43.46 18.98
C ARG A 434 0.58 -44.98 18.90
N HIS A 435 1.50 -45.47 18.04
CA HIS A 435 1.79 -46.89 17.86
C HIS A 435 3.26 -47.12 18.19
N PRO A 436 3.59 -47.44 19.46
CA PRO A 436 4.96 -47.85 19.79
C PRO A 436 5.31 -49.14 19.03
N PRO A 437 6.60 -49.40 18.74
CA PRO A 437 7.02 -50.61 18.05
C PRO A 437 6.62 -51.86 18.83
N ALA A 438 6.18 -52.90 18.12
CA ALA A 438 5.75 -54.17 18.72
C ALA A 438 6.88 -54.90 19.47
N PHE A 439 8.14 -54.62 19.11
CA PHE A 439 9.35 -55.11 19.78
C PHE A 439 10.44 -54.04 19.67
N GLY A 440 11.23 -53.84 20.73
CA GLY A 440 12.32 -52.86 20.77
C GLY A 440 12.02 -51.62 21.62
N HIS A 441 12.80 -50.55 21.42
CA HIS A 441 12.71 -49.30 22.18
C HIS A 441 12.00 -48.20 21.39
N PHE A 442 11.39 -47.24 22.10
CA PHE A 442 10.94 -45.98 21.53
C PHE A 442 11.40 -44.81 22.41
N GLU A 443 11.48 -43.63 21.80
CA GLU A 443 11.90 -42.41 22.47
C GLU A 443 10.69 -41.50 22.73
N THR A 444 10.62 -40.94 23.94
CA THR A 444 9.66 -39.89 24.28
C THR A 444 10.22 -38.52 23.90
N LYS A 445 9.44 -37.68 23.25
CA LYS A 445 9.88 -36.35 22.77
C LYS A 445 9.36 -35.25 23.67
N ASP A 446 10.21 -34.36 24.15
CA ASP A 446 9.77 -33.15 24.87
C ASP A 446 9.03 -32.21 23.91
N SER A 447 7.75 -31.94 24.18
CA SER A 447 6.93 -31.06 23.32
C SER A 447 7.47 -29.63 23.23
N LEU A 448 8.14 -29.11 24.27
CA LEU A 448 8.77 -27.79 24.22
C LEU A 448 9.84 -27.75 23.13
N VAL A 449 10.68 -28.79 23.11
CA VAL A 449 11.77 -28.87 22.13
C VAL A 449 11.17 -29.03 20.75
N VAL A 450 10.35 -30.05 20.52
CA VAL A 450 9.95 -30.41 19.16
C VAL A 450 8.94 -29.46 18.54
N ASP A 451 7.99 -28.93 19.31
CA ASP A 451 6.92 -28.08 18.79
C ASP A 451 7.21 -26.57 18.99
N GLY A 452 8.09 -26.22 19.93
CA GLY A 452 8.40 -24.83 20.27
C GLY A 452 9.78 -24.33 19.83
N LEU A 453 10.84 -25.11 20.05
CA LEU A 453 12.21 -24.59 20.13
C LEU A 453 13.20 -25.23 19.15
N PHE A 454 12.73 -26.05 18.21
CA PHE A 454 13.57 -26.76 17.25
C PHE A 454 13.26 -26.36 15.81
N ASP A 455 14.29 -25.96 15.07
CA ASP A 455 14.15 -25.61 13.66
C ASP A 455 14.06 -26.88 12.82
N VAL A 456 12.90 -27.11 12.22
CA VAL A 456 12.61 -28.35 11.48
C VAL A 456 13.45 -28.51 10.21
N TYR A 457 13.92 -27.39 9.63
CA TYR A 457 14.61 -27.39 8.34
C TYR A 457 16.11 -27.65 8.50
N ASN A 458 16.75 -26.95 9.44
CA ASN A 458 18.17 -27.05 9.74
C ASN A 458 18.46 -28.12 10.81
N LYS A 459 17.42 -28.65 11.46
CA LYS A 459 17.48 -29.69 12.49
C LYS A 459 18.37 -29.28 13.67
N VAL A 460 18.21 -28.05 14.13
CA VAL A 460 18.96 -27.48 15.25
C VAL A 460 18.03 -26.70 16.19
N PRO A 461 18.37 -26.59 17.49
CA PRO A 461 17.69 -25.66 18.39
C PRO A 461 17.74 -24.21 17.91
N MET A 462 16.76 -23.38 18.33
CA MET A 462 16.72 -21.95 18.00
C MET A 462 18.02 -21.20 18.35
N GLY A 463 18.71 -21.59 19.42
CA GLY A 463 19.97 -20.96 19.83
C GLY A 463 21.09 -21.13 18.79
N ASN A 464 21.10 -22.23 18.03
CA ASN A 464 22.06 -22.40 16.93
C ASN A 464 21.78 -21.46 15.75
N CYS A 465 20.51 -21.11 15.51
CA CYS A 465 20.15 -20.08 14.53
C CYS A 465 20.60 -18.68 15.02
N ALA A 466 20.54 -18.43 16.33
CA ALA A 466 21.09 -17.21 16.91
C ALA A 466 22.62 -17.13 16.75
N GLU A 467 23.36 -18.23 16.97
CA GLU A 467 24.79 -18.32 16.69
C GLU A 467 25.11 -18.03 15.22
N HIS A 468 24.32 -18.59 14.29
CA HIS A 468 24.47 -18.32 12.86
C HIS A 468 24.34 -16.82 12.55
N THR A 469 23.31 -16.16 13.12
CA THR A 469 23.12 -14.72 12.94
C THR A 469 24.27 -13.93 13.57
N ALA A 470 24.72 -14.32 14.77
CA ALA A 470 25.81 -13.64 15.47
C ALA A 470 27.09 -13.65 14.61
N ALA A 471 27.44 -14.79 14.04
CA ALA A 471 28.57 -14.92 13.12
C ALA A 471 28.38 -14.06 11.84
N LYS A 472 27.19 -14.15 11.22
CA LYS A 472 26.87 -13.43 9.96
C LYS A 472 26.95 -11.90 10.11
N HIS A 473 26.58 -11.38 11.27
CA HIS A 473 26.52 -9.94 11.54
C HIS A 473 27.66 -9.43 12.43
N ASN A 474 28.68 -10.26 12.69
CA ASN A 474 29.81 -9.95 13.58
C ASN A 474 29.34 -9.41 14.94
N ILE A 475 28.35 -10.06 15.54
CA ILE A 475 27.88 -9.77 16.90
C ILE A 475 28.69 -10.65 17.84
N THR A 476 29.52 -10.01 18.65
CA THR A 476 30.46 -10.69 19.55
C THR A 476 29.74 -11.24 20.78
N ARG A 477 30.47 -12.03 21.59
CA ARG A 477 29.99 -12.47 22.90
C ARG A 477 29.79 -11.27 23.82
N GLU A 478 30.72 -10.33 23.79
CA GLU A 478 30.72 -9.12 24.61
C GLU A 478 29.51 -8.24 24.29
N ASP A 479 29.18 -8.06 23.01
CA ASP A 479 27.98 -7.34 22.57
C ASP A 479 26.70 -7.93 23.20
N GLN A 480 26.59 -9.26 23.21
CA GLN A 480 25.44 -9.96 23.76
C GLN A 480 25.37 -9.88 25.28
N ASP A 481 26.51 -10.01 25.95
CA ASP A 481 26.58 -9.95 27.40
C ASP A 481 26.30 -8.53 27.92
N ASP A 482 26.74 -7.50 27.20
CA ASP A 482 26.45 -6.10 27.53
C ASP A 482 24.96 -5.77 27.35
N PHE A 483 24.36 -6.28 26.27
CA PHE A 483 22.92 -6.19 26.06
C PHE A 483 22.14 -6.91 27.16
N CYS A 484 22.55 -8.13 27.52
CA CYS A 484 21.97 -8.93 28.60
C CYS A 484 22.02 -8.16 29.92
N LEU A 485 23.20 -7.68 30.33
CA LEU A 485 23.37 -6.92 31.58
C LEU A 485 22.47 -5.66 31.60
N SER A 486 22.38 -4.97 30.47
CA SER A 486 21.48 -3.83 30.30
C SER A 486 20.00 -4.22 30.46
N SER A 487 19.57 -5.35 29.91
CA SER A 487 18.18 -5.83 30.05
C SER A 487 17.84 -6.14 31.52
N TYR A 488 18.71 -6.88 32.22
CA TYR A 488 18.53 -7.18 33.64
C TYR A 488 18.53 -5.93 34.51
N THR A 489 19.47 -5.02 34.31
CA THR A 489 19.55 -3.77 35.09
C THR A 489 18.28 -2.93 34.91
N ARG A 490 17.78 -2.80 33.68
CA ARG A 490 16.54 -2.07 33.40
C ARG A 490 15.30 -2.74 33.99
N ALA A 491 15.25 -4.08 33.98
CA ALA A 491 14.16 -4.83 34.60
C ALA A 491 14.16 -4.65 36.13
N GLU A 492 15.34 -4.72 36.77
CA GLU A 492 15.51 -4.45 38.20
C GLU A 492 15.07 -3.03 38.57
N GLU A 493 15.52 -2.02 37.81
CA GLU A 493 15.14 -0.62 38.00
C GLU A 493 13.64 -0.41 37.79
N ALA A 494 13.05 -1.01 36.76
CA ALA A 494 11.62 -0.88 36.49
C ALA A 494 10.76 -1.49 37.61
N TRP A 495 11.15 -2.66 38.13
CA TRP A 495 10.49 -3.28 39.28
C TRP A 495 10.68 -2.46 40.55
N ALA A 496 11.89 -2.00 40.85
CA ALA A 496 12.19 -1.18 42.03
C ALA A 496 11.42 0.14 42.05
N ASN A 497 11.15 0.72 40.86
CA ASN A 497 10.39 1.97 40.71
C ASN A 497 8.88 1.75 40.48
N GLY A 498 8.35 0.54 40.62
CA GLY A 498 6.91 0.26 40.48
C GLY A 498 6.35 0.44 39.06
N LEU A 499 7.20 0.43 38.02
CA LEU A 499 6.80 0.76 36.64
C LEU A 499 5.94 -0.32 35.95
N PHE A 500 5.70 -1.43 36.64
CA PHE A 500 4.88 -2.55 36.16
C PHE A 500 3.53 -2.68 36.88
N GLU A 501 3.24 -1.84 37.88
CA GLU A 501 2.00 -1.93 38.67
C GLU A 501 0.74 -1.84 37.80
N ASP A 502 0.77 -1.01 36.76
CA ASP A 502 -0.35 -0.85 35.83
C ASP A 502 -0.54 -2.01 34.85
N GLU A 503 0.45 -2.89 34.67
CA GLU A 503 0.34 -4.02 33.73
C GLU A 503 0.06 -5.37 34.42
N ILE A 504 0.36 -5.51 35.71
CA ILE A 504 0.32 -6.79 36.41
C ILE A 504 -1.08 -7.12 36.94
N ALA A 505 -1.57 -8.30 36.56
CA ALA A 505 -2.68 -9.00 37.16
C ALA A 505 -2.14 -10.00 38.19
N PRO A 506 -2.32 -9.79 39.51
CA PRO A 506 -1.85 -10.72 40.53
C PRO A 506 -2.46 -12.11 40.36
N VAL A 507 -1.64 -13.16 40.53
CA VAL A 507 -2.05 -14.56 40.37
C VAL A 507 -2.08 -15.23 41.74
N THR A 508 -3.22 -15.78 42.12
CA THR A 508 -3.35 -16.58 43.34
C THR A 508 -3.06 -18.05 43.06
N VAL A 509 -2.00 -18.57 43.67
CA VAL A 509 -1.59 -19.99 43.57
C VAL A 509 -1.97 -20.70 44.86
N LYS A 510 -2.80 -21.75 44.74
CA LYS A 510 -3.22 -22.55 45.90
C LYS A 510 -2.11 -23.53 46.27
N THR A 511 -1.64 -23.47 47.52
CA THR A 511 -0.64 -24.41 48.06
C THR A 511 -1.21 -25.19 49.25
N ARG A 512 -0.53 -26.27 49.65
CA ARG A 512 -0.89 -27.00 50.88
C ARG A 512 -0.84 -26.13 52.15
N LYS A 513 -0.08 -25.04 52.14
CA LYS A 513 0.08 -24.10 53.26
C LYS A 513 -0.87 -22.89 53.18
N GLY A 514 -1.76 -22.86 52.18
CA GLY A 514 -2.65 -21.73 51.91
C GLY A 514 -2.36 -21.06 50.56
N ASP A 515 -3.08 -19.98 50.29
CA ASP A 515 -3.00 -19.23 49.04
C ASP A 515 -1.78 -18.29 49.03
N VAL A 516 -1.02 -18.32 47.94
CA VAL A 516 0.13 -17.43 47.69
C VAL A 516 -0.21 -16.50 46.54
N ILE A 517 -0.06 -15.19 46.73
CA ILE A 517 -0.28 -14.20 45.67
C ILE A 517 1.06 -13.88 45.01
N VAL A 518 1.20 -14.27 43.75
CA VAL A 518 2.34 -13.92 42.89
C VAL A 518 1.99 -12.63 42.15
N LYS A 519 2.81 -11.59 42.35
CA LYS A 519 2.59 -10.23 41.80
C LYS A 519 3.83 -9.61 41.18
N GLU A 520 4.89 -10.40 41.00
CA GLU A 520 6.19 -9.93 40.58
C GLU A 520 6.86 -10.96 39.66
N ASP A 521 7.54 -10.51 38.61
CA ASP A 521 8.26 -11.40 37.69
C ASP A 521 9.43 -12.09 38.43
N GLU A 522 9.70 -13.34 38.08
CA GLU A 522 10.61 -14.18 38.87
C GLU A 522 12.08 -14.11 38.39
N ASP A 523 12.31 -14.03 37.08
CA ASP A 523 13.63 -14.32 36.48
C ASP A 523 14.64 -13.19 36.57
N TYR A 524 14.19 -11.93 36.62
CA TYR A 524 15.10 -10.79 36.58
C TYR A 524 16.01 -10.73 37.83
N LYS A 525 15.67 -11.46 38.88
CA LYS A 525 16.44 -11.59 40.14
C LYS A 525 17.54 -12.65 40.07
N LYS A 526 17.61 -13.45 38.99
CA LYS A 526 18.44 -14.68 38.92
C LYS A 526 19.81 -14.46 38.30
N LEU A 527 20.09 -13.29 37.73
CA LEU A 527 21.39 -13.04 37.11
C LEU A 527 22.51 -12.89 38.16
N LEU A 528 23.50 -13.77 38.09
CA LEU A 528 24.74 -13.64 38.85
C LEU A 528 25.70 -12.68 38.12
N LYS A 529 25.56 -11.37 38.35
CA LYS A 529 26.29 -10.30 37.63
C LYS A 529 27.82 -10.44 37.64
N GLU A 530 28.40 -11.02 38.67
CA GLU A 530 29.85 -11.23 38.75
C GLU A 530 30.34 -12.42 37.90
N LYS A 531 29.46 -13.38 37.59
CA LYS A 531 29.83 -14.66 36.99
C LYS A 531 29.24 -14.87 35.59
N PHE A 532 28.23 -14.10 35.18
CA PHE A 532 27.51 -14.40 33.94
C PHE A 532 28.41 -14.37 32.69
N ARG A 533 29.41 -13.49 32.65
CA ARG A 533 30.40 -13.46 31.55
C ARG A 533 31.26 -14.72 31.47
N SER A 534 31.44 -15.45 32.57
CA SER A 534 32.21 -16.71 32.59
C SER A 534 31.41 -17.93 32.12
N ILE A 535 30.09 -17.78 31.90
CA ILE A 535 29.24 -18.89 31.46
C ILE A 535 29.66 -19.32 30.06
N ARG A 536 29.78 -20.64 29.87
CA ARG A 536 30.13 -21.24 28.58
C ARG A 536 28.92 -21.20 27.64
N PRO A 537 29.14 -21.01 26.32
CA PRO A 537 28.08 -21.15 25.32
C PRO A 537 27.42 -22.53 25.39
N VAL A 538 26.10 -22.59 25.20
CA VAL A 538 25.31 -23.82 25.41
C VAL A 538 24.83 -24.47 24.11
N PHE A 539 24.76 -23.71 23.01
CA PHE A 539 24.27 -24.20 21.73
C PHE A 539 25.39 -24.60 20.76
N GLN A 540 26.56 -23.97 20.87
CA GLN A 540 27.71 -24.22 20.01
C GLN A 540 28.99 -24.28 20.85
N LYS A 541 29.74 -25.40 20.76
CA LYS A 541 30.95 -25.61 21.57
C LYS A 541 32.11 -24.73 21.15
N GLU A 542 32.38 -24.68 19.85
CA GLU A 542 33.51 -23.92 19.29
C GLU A 542 33.04 -22.56 18.82
N ASN A 543 33.69 -21.49 19.29
CA ASN A 543 33.38 -20.10 18.92
C ASN A 543 31.90 -19.71 19.13
N GLY A 544 31.20 -20.39 20.06
CA GLY A 544 29.85 -20.03 20.44
C GLY A 544 29.83 -18.73 21.25
N THR A 545 28.71 -18.02 21.17
CA THR A 545 28.49 -16.73 21.81
C THR A 545 27.21 -16.72 22.66
N VAL A 546 26.26 -17.62 22.38
CA VAL A 546 24.98 -17.71 23.08
C VAL A 546 25.09 -18.58 24.32
N THR A 547 24.79 -17.98 25.47
CA THR A 547 24.82 -18.61 26.80
C THR A 547 23.43 -18.69 27.41
N ALA A 548 23.31 -19.45 28.52
CA ALA A 548 22.07 -19.47 29.30
C ALA A 548 21.70 -18.10 29.90
N ALA A 549 22.65 -17.16 30.07
CA ALA A 549 22.37 -15.84 30.62
C ALA A 549 21.90 -14.84 29.55
N ASN A 550 22.47 -14.90 28.34
CA ASN A 550 22.16 -13.96 27.27
C ASN A 550 21.09 -14.48 26.28
N ALA A 551 20.54 -15.66 26.54
CA ALA A 551 19.34 -16.22 25.92
C ALA A 551 18.12 -15.99 26.83
N SER A 552 16.91 -15.97 26.26
CA SER A 552 15.69 -16.00 27.07
C SER A 552 15.52 -17.36 27.77
N SER A 553 14.95 -17.35 28.96
CA SER A 553 14.57 -18.54 29.73
C SER A 553 13.24 -19.15 29.25
N LEU A 554 12.90 -20.31 29.83
CA LEU A 554 11.62 -20.99 29.66
C LEU A 554 10.69 -20.55 30.78
N ASN A 555 9.44 -20.19 30.47
CA ASN A 555 8.58 -19.48 31.42
C ASN A 555 7.09 -19.75 31.24
N ASP A 556 6.36 -19.41 32.29
CA ASP A 556 4.89 -19.45 32.32
C ASP A 556 4.34 -18.03 32.42
N GLY A 557 3.29 -17.71 31.66
CA GLY A 557 2.65 -16.40 31.74
C GLY A 557 1.59 -16.18 30.67
N ALA A 558 0.79 -15.12 30.88
CA ALA A 558 -0.25 -14.70 29.95
C ALA A 558 -0.38 -13.18 29.88
N SER A 559 -0.91 -12.69 28.76
CA SER A 559 -1.10 -11.26 28.49
C SER A 559 -2.28 -11.06 27.54
N ALA A 560 -3.10 -10.04 27.81
CA ALA A 560 -4.30 -9.72 27.05
C ALA A 560 -4.48 -8.21 26.86
N VAL A 561 -5.07 -7.85 25.73
CA VAL A 561 -5.56 -6.51 25.44
C VAL A 561 -7.04 -6.59 25.06
N VAL A 562 -7.81 -5.58 25.44
CA VAL A 562 -9.18 -5.39 24.94
C VAL A 562 -9.13 -4.35 23.83
N LEU A 563 -9.66 -4.72 22.66
CA LEU A 563 -9.72 -3.90 21.47
C LEU A 563 -11.15 -3.45 21.21
N ALA A 564 -11.33 -2.20 20.78
CA ALA A 564 -12.62 -1.65 20.40
C ALA A 564 -12.54 -0.82 19.12
N SER A 565 -13.62 -0.81 18.34
CA SER A 565 -13.77 0.12 17.21
C SER A 565 -13.94 1.56 17.69
N GLY A 566 -13.59 2.52 16.82
CA GLY A 566 -13.86 3.94 17.07
C GLY A 566 -15.32 4.23 17.35
N ASP A 567 -16.23 3.61 16.59
CA ASP A 567 -17.67 3.76 16.81
C ASP A 567 -18.11 3.29 18.21
N VAL A 568 -17.57 2.17 18.70
CA VAL A 568 -17.89 1.69 20.06
C VAL A 568 -17.30 2.61 21.10
N VAL A 569 -16.05 3.05 20.92
CA VAL A 569 -15.38 3.98 21.84
C VAL A 569 -16.18 5.27 21.99
N GLU A 570 -16.65 5.85 20.88
CA GLU A 570 -17.45 7.07 20.88
C GLU A 570 -18.85 6.83 21.48
N LYS A 571 -19.55 5.77 21.05
CA LYS A 571 -20.93 5.47 21.46
C LYS A 571 -21.05 5.09 22.93
N GLU A 572 -20.10 4.32 23.45
CA GLU A 572 -20.09 3.83 24.82
C GLU A 572 -19.27 4.72 25.77
N GLY A 573 -18.65 5.79 25.26
CA GLY A 573 -17.86 6.73 26.08
C GLY A 573 -16.62 6.10 26.71
N LEU A 574 -16.01 5.11 26.03
CA LEU A 574 -14.83 4.41 26.53
C LEU A 574 -13.60 5.31 26.45
N LYS A 575 -12.64 5.09 27.35
CA LYS A 575 -11.38 5.84 27.40
C LYS A 575 -10.25 4.99 26.81
N PRO A 576 -9.91 5.14 25.52
CA PRO A 576 -8.87 4.32 24.92
C PRO A 576 -7.48 4.70 25.44
N LEU A 577 -6.62 3.71 25.65
CA LEU A 577 -5.22 3.91 26.04
C LEU A 577 -4.35 4.20 24.81
N ALA A 578 -4.55 3.45 23.73
CA ALA A 578 -3.74 3.61 22.54
C ALA A 578 -4.54 3.34 21.28
N LYS A 579 -4.04 3.83 20.15
CA LYS A 579 -4.55 3.55 18.81
C LYS A 579 -3.57 2.68 18.05
N ILE A 580 -4.06 1.67 17.34
CA ILE A 580 -3.23 0.87 16.43
C ILE A 580 -3.12 1.59 15.10
N LEU A 581 -1.90 1.96 14.70
CA LEU A 581 -1.63 2.72 13.47
C LEU A 581 -1.30 1.81 12.28
N GLY A 582 -0.55 0.73 12.52
CA GLY A 582 -0.13 -0.18 11.47
C GLY A 582 0.43 -1.48 12.04
N TYR A 583 0.43 -2.53 11.23
CA TYR A 583 0.98 -3.82 11.59
C TYR A 583 1.46 -4.55 10.34
N ALA A 584 2.46 -5.42 10.50
CA ALA A 584 2.99 -6.22 9.41
C ALA A 584 3.55 -7.55 9.89
N ASP A 585 3.62 -8.49 8.96
CA ASP A 585 4.40 -9.71 9.06
C ASP A 585 5.46 -9.68 7.96
N ALA A 586 6.62 -10.26 8.24
CA ALA A 586 7.66 -10.48 7.24
C ALA A 586 8.35 -11.83 7.52
N ALA A 587 9.03 -12.37 6.50
CA ALA A 587 9.77 -13.62 6.61
C ALA A 587 11.07 -13.58 5.81
N CYS A 588 12.02 -14.38 6.25
CA CYS A 588 13.31 -14.68 5.66
C CYS A 588 13.59 -16.19 5.78
N ALA A 589 14.83 -16.62 5.57
CA ALA A 589 15.22 -18.01 5.79
C ALA A 589 14.99 -18.41 7.27
N PRO A 590 14.59 -19.67 7.56
CA PRO A 590 14.34 -20.12 8.93
C PRO A 590 15.49 -19.87 9.92
N ILE A 591 16.73 -20.11 9.49
CA ILE A 591 17.94 -19.90 10.30
C ILE A 591 18.23 -18.42 10.59
N ASP A 592 17.69 -17.51 9.78
CA ASP A 592 17.89 -16.05 9.88
C ASP A 592 16.77 -15.35 10.69
N PHE A 593 15.89 -16.11 11.37
CA PHE A 593 14.79 -15.56 12.17
C PHE A 593 15.19 -14.40 13.10
N PRO A 594 16.39 -14.37 13.72
CA PRO A 594 16.78 -13.27 14.60
C PRO A 594 16.76 -11.88 13.93
N THR A 595 16.90 -11.82 12.61
CA THR A 595 16.83 -10.58 11.82
C THR A 595 15.46 -10.31 11.19
N ALA A 596 14.55 -11.28 11.21
CA ALA A 596 13.21 -11.10 10.62
C ALA A 596 12.44 -9.84 11.14
N PRO A 597 12.57 -9.40 12.41
CA PRO A 597 11.94 -8.16 12.88
C PRO A 597 12.36 -6.93 12.07
N THR A 598 13.60 -6.87 11.57
CA THR A 598 14.11 -5.74 10.80
C THR A 598 13.48 -5.64 9.41
N LEU A 599 12.79 -6.70 8.97
CA LEU A 599 12.01 -6.72 7.72
C LEU A 599 10.54 -6.35 7.98
N ALA A 600 9.97 -6.76 9.11
CA ALA A 600 8.57 -6.48 9.46
C ALA A 600 8.36 -5.01 9.87
N VAL A 601 9.30 -4.42 10.61
CA VAL A 601 9.19 -3.06 11.14
C VAL A 601 9.02 -2.00 10.04
N PRO A 602 9.84 -1.96 8.97
CA PRO A 602 9.66 -0.97 7.90
C PRO A 602 8.28 -1.03 7.25
N VAL A 603 7.73 -2.23 7.04
CA VAL A 603 6.39 -2.43 6.47
C VAL A 603 5.30 -1.96 7.43
N ALA A 604 5.47 -2.19 8.73
CA ALA A 604 4.52 -1.73 9.74
C ALA A 604 4.51 -0.19 9.84
N LEU A 605 5.69 0.45 9.79
CA LEU A 605 5.84 1.91 9.75
C LEU A 605 5.21 2.52 8.49
N GLU A 606 5.47 1.91 7.32
CA GLU A 606 4.86 2.33 6.05
C GLU A 606 3.33 2.29 6.12
N ARG A 607 2.76 1.19 6.64
CA ARG A 607 1.31 1.03 6.82
C ARG A 607 0.73 2.00 7.83
N ALA A 608 1.50 2.35 8.86
CA ALA A 608 1.14 3.37 9.84
C ALA A 608 1.28 4.80 9.31
N GLY A 609 1.99 5.00 8.19
CA GLY A 609 2.24 6.31 7.61
C GLY A 609 3.16 7.19 8.46
N VAL A 610 4.09 6.60 9.20
CA VAL A 610 5.02 7.30 10.12
C VAL A 610 6.48 6.95 9.82
N SER A 611 7.41 7.84 10.15
CA SER A 611 8.85 7.59 10.04
C SER A 611 9.38 6.85 11.27
N LYS A 612 10.53 6.19 11.14
CA LYS A 612 11.27 5.65 12.29
C LYS A 612 11.66 6.74 13.30
N ASP A 613 11.87 7.97 12.82
CA ASP A 613 12.30 9.09 13.66
C ASP A 613 11.16 9.64 14.54
N ASP A 614 9.90 9.29 14.21
CA ASP A 614 8.72 9.62 15.00
C ASP A 614 8.50 8.67 16.18
N ILE A 615 9.30 7.60 16.29
CA ILE A 615 9.12 6.55 17.30
C ILE A 615 9.89 6.90 18.57
N ALA A 616 9.14 6.97 19.67
CA ALA A 616 9.68 7.26 21.00
C ALA A 616 10.31 6.02 21.63
N LEU A 617 9.63 4.88 21.56
CA LEU A 617 10.05 3.62 22.20
C LEU A 617 9.91 2.42 21.27
N TRP A 618 10.82 1.47 21.43
CA TRP A 618 10.88 0.23 20.68
C TRP A 618 10.89 -0.96 21.63
N GLU A 619 9.97 -1.90 21.42
CA GLU A 619 9.94 -3.18 22.13
C GLU A 619 10.27 -4.31 21.15
N PHE A 620 11.53 -4.73 21.13
CA PHE A 620 11.97 -5.92 20.39
C PHE A 620 12.03 -7.10 21.35
N ASN A 621 11.26 -8.16 21.08
CA ASN A 621 11.31 -9.34 21.92
C ASN A 621 12.71 -9.97 21.95
N GLU A 622 13.29 -10.05 23.14
CA GLU A 622 14.65 -10.53 23.38
C GLU A 622 14.67 -12.07 23.45
N ALA A 623 14.33 -12.77 22.36
CA ALA A 623 14.46 -14.23 22.33
C ALA A 623 15.91 -14.68 22.61
N PHE A 624 16.86 -13.89 22.09
CA PHE A 624 18.27 -13.91 22.44
C PHE A 624 18.78 -12.48 22.41
N SER A 625 19.85 -12.17 23.14
CA SER A 625 20.49 -10.84 23.09
C SER A 625 20.93 -10.48 21.66
N VAL A 626 21.31 -11.48 20.85
CA VAL A 626 21.59 -11.33 19.40
C VAL A 626 20.46 -10.62 18.66
N VAL A 627 19.19 -10.94 18.96
CA VAL A 627 18.02 -10.37 18.26
C VAL A 627 17.96 -8.87 18.50
N GLY A 628 18.14 -8.44 19.75
CA GLY A 628 18.13 -7.02 20.12
C GLY A 628 19.30 -6.25 19.52
N VAL A 629 20.52 -6.79 19.64
CA VAL A 629 21.73 -6.18 19.05
C VAL A 629 21.62 -6.08 17.53
N ALA A 630 21.11 -7.13 16.87
CA ALA A 630 20.89 -7.12 15.43
C ALA A 630 19.87 -6.07 15.01
N ALA A 631 18.75 -5.94 15.73
CA ALA A 631 17.74 -4.93 15.47
C ALA A 631 18.31 -3.50 15.59
N GLU A 632 19.07 -3.23 16.65
CA GLU A 632 19.73 -1.93 16.88
C GLU A 632 20.68 -1.57 15.75
N ARG A 633 21.56 -2.50 15.35
CA ARG A 633 22.55 -2.27 14.29
C ARG A 633 21.91 -2.10 12.91
N VAL A 634 20.97 -2.98 12.55
CA VAL A 634 20.39 -3.00 11.19
C VAL A 634 19.45 -1.82 10.96
N LEU A 635 18.66 -1.44 11.96
CA LEU A 635 17.71 -0.33 11.85
C LEU A 635 18.32 1.03 12.26
N GLY A 636 19.52 1.01 12.86
CA GLY A 636 20.21 2.19 13.37
C GLY A 636 19.43 2.85 14.51
N LEU A 637 19.11 2.06 15.54
CA LEU A 637 18.30 2.50 16.68
C LEU A 637 19.18 2.97 17.84
N ASP A 638 18.66 3.92 18.59
CA ASP A 638 19.24 4.33 19.86
C ASP A 638 18.88 3.33 20.97
N ARG A 639 19.89 2.71 21.58
CA ARG A 639 19.75 1.76 22.70
C ARG A 639 18.94 2.34 23.85
N SER A 640 18.97 3.66 24.07
CA SER A 640 18.21 4.32 25.14
C SER A 640 16.69 4.24 24.97
N LYS A 641 16.22 3.92 23.75
CA LYS A 641 14.80 3.82 23.38
C LYS A 641 14.31 2.39 23.17
N VAL A 642 15.21 1.40 23.18
CA VAL A 642 14.90 -0.01 22.92
C VAL A 642 14.81 -0.76 24.24
N ASN A 643 13.68 -1.44 24.51
CA ASN A 643 13.46 -2.28 25.69
C ASN A 643 13.85 -1.59 27.01
N ILE A 644 13.23 -0.43 27.27
CA ILE A 644 13.64 0.46 28.36
C ILE A 644 13.32 -0.08 29.75
N LYS A 645 12.43 -1.08 29.86
CA LYS A 645 12.09 -1.78 31.11
C LYS A 645 12.67 -3.22 31.15
N GLY A 646 13.68 -3.48 30.32
CA GLY A 646 14.18 -4.83 30.07
C GLY A 646 13.23 -5.64 29.17
N GLY A 647 13.57 -6.90 28.93
CA GLY A 647 12.80 -7.76 28.05
C GLY A 647 12.99 -9.25 28.36
N ALA A 648 12.71 -10.10 27.38
CA ALA A 648 12.62 -11.55 27.57
C ALA A 648 13.92 -12.23 28.04
N VAL A 649 15.10 -11.63 27.86
CA VAL A 649 16.36 -12.14 28.42
C VAL A 649 16.37 -12.02 29.95
N ALA A 650 15.75 -10.98 30.50
CA ALA A 650 15.69 -10.72 31.93
C ALA A 650 14.37 -11.16 32.58
N LEU A 651 13.24 -10.87 31.94
CA LEU A 651 11.90 -11.12 32.46
C LEU A 651 11.40 -12.53 32.17
N GLY A 652 11.96 -13.20 31.16
CA GLY A 652 11.54 -14.52 30.68
C GLY A 652 10.64 -14.48 29.43
N HIS A 653 10.45 -15.65 28.80
CA HIS A 653 9.80 -15.80 27.49
C HIS A 653 8.73 -16.90 27.44
N PRO A 654 7.53 -16.69 28.01
CA PRO A 654 6.37 -17.53 27.71
C PRO A 654 5.99 -17.30 26.23
N ILE A 655 6.37 -18.24 25.36
CA ILE A 655 6.47 -18.01 23.91
C ILE A 655 5.14 -17.59 23.26
N GLY A 656 3.99 -18.15 23.68
CA GLY A 656 2.67 -17.74 23.19
C GLY A 656 2.22 -16.36 23.67
N SER A 657 2.67 -15.90 24.83
CA SER A 657 2.27 -14.63 25.46
C SER A 657 3.14 -13.44 25.06
N SER A 658 4.43 -13.66 24.84
CA SER A 658 5.43 -12.57 24.80
C SER A 658 5.17 -11.52 23.73
N GLY A 659 4.60 -11.89 22.57
CA GLY A 659 4.21 -10.94 21.53
C GLY A 659 3.11 -9.95 21.95
N CYS A 660 2.20 -10.35 22.85
CA CYS A 660 1.23 -9.45 23.44
C CYS A 660 1.83 -8.69 24.63
N ARG A 661 2.65 -9.34 25.47
CA ARG A 661 3.36 -8.69 26.60
C ARG A 661 4.11 -7.43 26.18
N ILE A 662 4.87 -7.47 25.08
CA ILE A 662 5.60 -6.29 24.60
C ILE A 662 4.67 -5.14 24.20
N VAL A 663 3.46 -5.44 23.72
CA VAL A 663 2.44 -4.41 23.45
C VAL A 663 1.88 -3.85 24.75
N VAL A 664 1.62 -4.71 25.75
CA VAL A 664 1.18 -4.27 27.09
C VAL A 664 2.20 -3.29 27.68
N THR A 665 3.48 -3.66 27.71
CA THR A 665 4.55 -2.81 28.23
C THR A 665 4.66 -1.51 27.45
N LEU A 666 4.54 -1.54 26.12
CA LEU A 666 4.60 -0.34 25.28
C LEU A 666 3.43 0.62 25.54
N VAL A 667 2.20 0.12 25.66
CA VAL A 667 1.00 0.91 25.96
C VAL A 667 1.15 1.67 27.29
N HIS A 668 1.75 1.03 28.30
CA HIS A 668 1.93 1.63 29.63
C HIS A 668 3.21 2.48 29.76
N SER A 669 4.17 2.34 28.85
CA SER A 669 5.45 3.07 28.90
C SER A 669 5.45 4.35 28.05
N LEU A 670 4.66 4.40 26.98
CA LEU A 670 4.53 5.59 26.14
C LEU A 670 3.79 6.72 26.88
N LYS A 671 4.24 7.95 26.69
CA LYS A 671 3.49 9.15 27.08
C LYS A 671 2.45 9.50 26.03
N LYS A 672 1.41 10.24 26.43
CA LYS A 672 0.37 10.71 25.52
C LYS A 672 0.95 11.43 24.29
N GLY A 673 0.54 11.01 23.10
CA GLY A 673 1.02 11.50 21.80
C GLY A 673 2.26 10.79 21.26
N GLU A 674 2.97 10.02 22.09
CA GLU A 674 4.13 9.26 21.63
C GLU A 674 3.71 8.01 20.85
N LYS A 675 4.57 7.63 19.90
CA LYS A 675 4.41 6.45 19.08
C LYS A 675 5.45 5.41 19.47
N GLY A 676 5.04 4.15 19.45
CA GLY A 676 5.90 3.03 19.75
C GLY A 676 5.77 1.92 18.74
N VAL A 677 6.83 1.12 18.64
CA VAL A 677 6.84 -0.10 17.81
C VAL A 677 7.12 -1.30 18.68
N ALA A 678 6.32 -2.35 18.54
CA ALA A 678 6.63 -3.66 19.11
C ALA A 678 6.88 -4.66 17.98
N ALA A 679 7.94 -5.45 18.07
CA ALA A 679 8.31 -6.44 17.07
C ALA A 679 8.86 -7.72 17.70
N ILE A 680 8.49 -8.85 17.11
CA ILE A 680 8.85 -10.17 17.63
C ILE A 680 9.14 -11.12 16.48
N CYS A 681 10.30 -11.79 16.56
CA CYS A 681 10.65 -12.88 15.67
C CYS A 681 9.92 -14.17 16.07
N ASN A 682 9.86 -15.14 15.18
CA ASN A 682 9.30 -16.46 15.45
C ASN A 682 10.05 -17.55 14.69
N GLY A 683 10.12 -18.75 15.29
CA GLY A 683 10.69 -19.94 14.65
C GLY A 683 10.08 -20.18 13.26
N GLY A 684 10.89 -20.70 12.34
CA GLY A 684 10.55 -20.78 10.91
C GLY A 684 10.93 -19.55 10.08
N GLY A 685 11.61 -18.56 10.66
CA GLY A 685 12.22 -17.45 9.90
C GLY A 685 11.31 -16.25 9.68
N ALA A 686 10.37 -15.97 10.57
CA ALA A 686 9.41 -14.88 10.37
C ALA A 686 9.34 -13.93 11.58
N ALA A 687 8.63 -12.82 11.40
CA ALA A 687 8.36 -11.85 12.45
C ALA A 687 6.99 -11.21 12.28
N SER A 688 6.52 -10.58 13.34
CA SER A 688 5.36 -9.69 13.37
C SER A 688 5.77 -8.37 14.01
N ALA A 689 5.22 -7.26 13.53
CA ALA A 689 5.44 -5.92 14.07
C ALA A 689 4.12 -5.13 14.13
N ILE A 690 4.00 -4.24 15.13
CA ILE A 690 2.87 -3.33 15.31
C ILE A 690 3.37 -1.94 15.67
N VAL A 691 2.67 -0.92 15.20
CA VAL A 691 2.88 0.49 15.53
C VAL A 691 1.64 0.99 16.27
N ILE A 692 1.84 1.57 17.44
CA ILE A 692 0.78 2.15 18.26
C ILE A 692 1.08 3.60 18.64
N GLU A 693 0.03 4.37 18.91
CA GLU A 693 0.11 5.74 19.43
C GLU A 693 -0.66 5.83 20.74
N ARG A 694 -0.02 6.38 21.79
CA ARG A 694 -0.65 6.57 23.10
C ARG A 694 -1.57 7.80 23.08
N LEU A 695 -2.76 7.67 23.66
CA LEU A 695 -3.83 8.70 23.64
C LEU A 695 -4.00 9.53 24.90
#